data_AF-A0A9W9EJI7-F1
#
_entry.id   AF-A0A9W9EJI7-F1
#
_cell.length_a   1.000
_cell.length_b   1.000
_cell.length_c   1.000
_cell.angle_alpha   90.00
_cell.angle_beta   90.00
_cell.angle_gamma   90.00
#
_symmetry.space_group_name_H-M   'P 1'
#
loop_
_entity.id
_entity.type
_entity.pdbx_description
1 polymer ?
#
loop_
_entity_poly.entity_id
_entity_poly.type
_entity_poly.pdbx_seq_one_letter_code
_entity_poly.pdbx_strand_id
1 'polypeptide(L)'
;MLTEAHKAGRGGQRKRNSVSACRCVPNILLTHHRKTAICPRFYPSLVGFFSAGRREVPQQQVTQNEQQRRSPNPEGVPDMRQGEGAVRAANRWDMQTKDCNDQAPGAHRRQKSTKSSIEVSALEEKLDRMVALLTASNPSALESSGPNLSSGMSSTAFSDESAANPSDREGQFLLKIFTTSMVPLFPFVVIPPHMTADQLRQEKPFLFLAISMVACQSASRQREISKMVKDYIAEKIVIRNERSLDLLQGLLVHLAWYIGISRQQRSTAPDQEGEVVPGFTQQQVNQGPAQLDAFVQLAVAQLISLGLGQSLNPPRMSKPISYMGKMDVWASSQRVHTLEEQRAYLGCYYLTVMLSSCVRDMEPLRFTKYTKECCKRVEEALEFPTDAYLVNLIRVMHLADRIVHTISFNDLDYPEILSAPLGLSIQGFQAELQKIKASFSCEPPHSSILAFHCNTLEILLYQIALSEELSDAQCGGYTVTRLDILFHCLEATKSFFHNFYSVSSQYFPFLPFTIWCQSGHAVVTLSRLSLFQSYNDWDLEYVRSTIDYNDTIDRLAQKLEEARSFIQPNIASDELPEIFGRLSSRMRLMKESHRQKKEAMEKAQHEDIQNQPDFSFMFSDSFFIGPTAIRAVKKWPDMARENAKIEYRMWMSWHQIDGKKVAGPSLIAMHASKNGETSVDGVEQPTNANRHSRPKFHNILSNQTKRIRLSMEYSKQAFKFYENPNTQKAVVVLADDERLEADVVIAADGIGSKSFTVTMGREIPAHPSGSSLYRGSIPIESVLADPLLKERFHGLEDGLSLVEMWQGHPKYHSIWERTTDHLAWQFITPDGMESWTKLVNPETVSPKGRVVQIGDAAHTFHPASGSGATQGLEDAVSLAVCLQITQKDNIPWATRVHNKLRFERVSLLQKIGILNALSRSLPADEEEPKAAHAGLLGAWRWKHDPEKYAIDNYGKALEHLNNGAPFQNTNLPRGCA
;
A
#
# COMPACT_ATOMS: atom_id res chain seq x y z
N MET A 1 -15.37 -46.21 28.69
CA MET A 1 -14.52 -46.97 29.64
C MET A 1 -13.14 -47.05 29.02
N LEU A 2 -12.10 -46.43 29.61
CA LEU A 2 -11.30 -46.92 30.75
C LEU A 2 -10.45 -48.16 30.34
N THR A 3 -9.12 -48.24 30.50
CA THR A 3 -8.06 -47.24 30.85
C THR A 3 -6.66 -47.86 30.62
N GLU A 4 -5.63 -47.05 30.33
CA GLU A 4 -4.18 -47.25 30.69
C GLU A 4 -3.41 -48.52 30.24
N ALA A 5 -2.07 -48.64 30.34
CA ALA A 5 -0.98 -47.68 30.08
C ALA A 5 0.43 -48.37 29.96
N HIS A 6 1.31 -47.77 29.14
CA HIS A 6 2.78 -47.62 29.29
C HIS A 6 3.80 -48.80 29.36
N LYS A 7 4.99 -48.52 28.77
CA LYS A 7 6.35 -49.11 28.97
C LYS A 7 6.59 -50.56 28.48
N ALA A 8 7.83 -51.01 28.17
CA ALA A 8 9.05 -50.36 27.65
C ALA A 8 10.09 -51.45 27.26
N GLY A 9 11.03 -51.19 26.33
CA GLY A 9 12.16 -52.08 26.05
C GLY A 9 13.11 -51.61 24.93
N ARG A 10 14.43 -51.76 25.12
CA ARG A 10 15.50 -51.38 24.15
C ARG A 10 16.61 -52.44 24.07
N GLY A 11 17.22 -52.62 22.90
CA GLY A 11 18.49 -53.31 22.66
C GLY A 11 18.51 -54.07 21.32
N GLY A 12 19.59 -54.13 20.52
CA GLY A 12 20.89 -53.45 20.55
C GLY A 12 21.49 -53.42 19.12
N GLN A 13 22.28 -52.40 18.70
CA GLN A 13 23.70 -52.15 19.04
C GLN A 13 24.72 -52.89 18.13
N ARG A 14 25.33 -52.19 17.15
CA ARG A 14 26.65 -52.42 16.45
C ARG A 14 26.70 -51.55 15.15
N LYS A 15 27.83 -51.07 14.60
CA LYS A 15 29.20 -50.79 15.11
C LYS A 15 30.02 -50.02 14.02
N ARG A 16 30.71 -48.92 14.39
CA ARG A 16 31.93 -48.35 13.71
C ARG A 16 31.77 -47.86 12.24
N ASN A 17 32.65 -47.03 11.64
CA ASN A 17 33.91 -46.40 12.08
C ASN A 17 34.13 -44.98 11.45
N SER A 18 35.19 -44.29 11.87
CA SER A 18 35.64 -42.94 11.47
C SER A 18 36.40 -42.84 10.14
N VAL A 19 36.57 -41.61 9.59
CA VAL A 19 37.85 -41.04 9.07
C VAL A 19 37.74 -39.49 8.91
N SER A 20 38.88 -38.77 8.99
CA SER A 20 39.09 -37.31 8.86
C SER A 20 39.43 -36.89 7.38
N ALA A 21 39.71 -35.64 6.96
CA ALA A 21 40.33 -34.49 7.62
C ALA A 21 40.15 -33.12 6.89
N CYS A 22 40.93 -32.13 7.31
CA CYS A 22 40.89 -30.68 7.05
C CYS A 22 41.42 -30.16 5.68
N ARG A 23 40.99 -28.92 5.35
CA ARG A 23 41.72 -27.77 4.73
C ARG A 23 42.65 -27.99 3.52
N CYS A 24 42.50 -27.15 2.48
CA CYS A 24 43.39 -26.00 2.20
C CYS A 24 43.00 -25.19 0.94
N VAL A 25 43.60 -24.01 0.79
CA VAL A 25 43.53 -23.11 -0.39
C VAL A 25 44.96 -22.86 -0.91
N PRO A 26 45.17 -22.72 -2.22
CA PRO A 26 46.10 -21.68 -2.69
C PRO A 26 45.66 -20.94 -3.97
N ASN A 27 46.08 -19.67 -4.10
CA ASN A 27 46.23 -18.98 -5.39
C ASN A 27 47.48 -19.49 -6.14
N ILE A 28 47.69 -19.13 -7.43
CA ILE A 28 48.92 -18.44 -7.94
C ILE A 28 49.03 -18.32 -9.49
N LEU A 29 49.40 -17.09 -9.93
CA LEU A 29 50.14 -16.60 -11.14
C LEU A 29 49.73 -16.89 -12.61
N LEU A 30 50.18 -15.95 -13.46
CA LEU A 30 50.18 -15.94 -14.94
C LEU A 30 51.53 -16.39 -15.53
N THR A 31 51.60 -16.67 -16.83
CA THR A 31 52.75 -16.24 -17.70
C THR A 31 52.43 -16.31 -19.21
N HIS A 32 53.30 -15.69 -20.05
CA HIS A 32 53.15 -15.56 -21.51
C HIS A 32 54.03 -16.55 -22.32
N HIS A 33 53.58 -16.92 -23.53
CA HIS A 33 54.26 -16.73 -24.84
C HIS A 33 53.36 -17.23 -26.01
N ARG A 34 53.34 -16.79 -27.28
CA ARG A 34 54.06 -15.84 -28.17
C ARG A 34 54.71 -16.56 -29.37
N LYS A 35 54.11 -16.48 -30.59
CA LYS A 35 54.79 -16.20 -31.90
C LYS A 35 53.89 -16.34 -33.16
N THR A 36 54.25 -15.56 -34.20
CA THR A 36 54.09 -15.70 -35.69
C THR A 36 52.85 -16.41 -36.27
N ALA A 37 51.98 -15.84 -37.13
CA ALA A 37 52.10 -14.90 -38.27
C ALA A 37 52.55 -15.51 -39.62
N ILE A 38 51.74 -15.29 -40.67
CA ILE A 38 52.05 -15.30 -42.13
C ILE A 38 50.91 -14.55 -42.87
N CYS A 39 51.22 -13.91 -44.00
CA CYS A 39 50.28 -13.24 -44.91
C CYS A 39 50.87 -13.24 -46.34
N PRO A 40 50.04 -13.35 -47.39
CA PRO A 40 50.31 -12.54 -48.58
C PRO A 40 49.08 -11.88 -49.25
N ARG A 41 49.40 -10.88 -50.08
CA ARG A 41 48.54 -10.07 -50.97
C ARG A 41 47.90 -10.93 -52.10
N PHE A 42 46.83 -10.53 -52.79
CA PHE A 42 46.85 -9.50 -53.87
C PHE A 42 45.47 -8.96 -54.34
N TYR A 43 45.56 -7.91 -55.17
CA TYR A 43 44.54 -7.11 -55.90
C TYR A 43 44.12 -7.79 -57.27
N PRO A 44 43.24 -7.22 -58.15
CA PRO A 44 41.94 -6.51 -57.95
C PRO A 44 40.88 -6.67 -59.11
N SER A 45 39.75 -5.94 -59.00
CA SER A 45 39.10 -5.10 -60.07
C SER A 45 38.06 -5.64 -61.10
N LEU A 46 37.23 -4.66 -61.58
CA LEU A 46 36.44 -4.59 -62.84
C LEU A 46 35.19 -5.51 -63.03
N VAL A 47 34.20 -5.22 -63.91
CA VAL A 47 33.38 -3.99 -64.13
C VAL A 47 32.21 -4.28 -65.11
N GLY A 48 31.04 -3.62 -64.93
CA GLY A 48 30.01 -3.42 -65.98
C GLY A 48 29.06 -4.61 -66.29
N PHE A 49 28.03 -4.47 -67.14
CA PHE A 49 27.49 -3.25 -67.78
C PHE A 49 26.09 -3.49 -68.43
N PHE A 50 25.24 -2.46 -68.49
CA PHE A 50 24.05 -2.28 -69.36
C PHE A 50 22.83 -3.25 -69.24
N SER A 51 21.66 -3.00 -69.84
CA SER A 51 20.74 -1.83 -69.74
C SER A 51 19.40 -2.04 -70.49
N ALA A 52 18.49 -1.06 -70.37
CA ALA A 52 17.32 -0.73 -71.22
C ALA A 52 16.01 -1.55 -71.03
N GLY A 53 14.82 -0.94 -71.16
CA GLY A 53 14.51 0.51 -71.17
C GLY A 53 13.26 0.92 -71.96
N ARG A 54 12.70 2.12 -71.66
CA ARG A 54 11.53 2.80 -72.28
C ARG A 54 10.18 2.10 -71.98
N ARG A 55 8.99 2.74 -72.02
CA ARG A 55 8.45 4.12 -72.19
C ARG A 55 7.05 4.12 -71.47
N GLU A 56 6.24 5.17 -71.29
CA GLU A 56 6.10 6.50 -71.92
C GLU A 56 5.49 7.54 -70.91
N VAL A 57 4.95 8.67 -71.40
CA VAL A 57 4.60 9.92 -70.64
C VAL A 57 3.31 10.49 -71.26
N PRO A 58 2.28 11.04 -70.53
CA PRO A 58 2.25 12.50 -70.25
C PRO A 58 1.40 13.08 -69.08
N GLN A 59 1.87 14.23 -68.57
CA GLN A 59 1.11 15.44 -68.11
C GLN A 59 0.17 15.32 -66.88
N GLN A 60 -0.22 16.38 -66.16
CA GLN A 60 -0.17 17.86 -66.35
C GLN A 60 0.27 18.54 -65.01
N GLN A 61 1.26 19.45 -65.01
CA GLN A 61 1.15 20.93 -64.89
C GLN A 61 0.74 21.52 -63.51
N VAL A 62 1.62 22.29 -62.82
CA VAL A 62 1.72 23.79 -62.75
C VAL A 62 0.87 24.35 -61.57
N THR A 63 1.30 25.24 -60.66
CA THR A 63 2.27 26.39 -60.62
C THR A 63 3.25 26.26 -59.41
N GLN A 64 4.48 26.82 -59.37
CA GLN A 64 4.90 28.23 -59.15
C GLN A 64 4.38 28.85 -57.82
N ASN A 65 5.15 29.62 -57.02
CA ASN A 65 6.31 30.49 -57.31
C ASN A 65 7.31 30.54 -56.09
N GLU A 66 8.64 30.69 -56.25
CA GLU A 66 9.46 31.95 -56.13
C GLU A 66 9.47 32.64 -54.73
N GLN A 67 10.48 33.35 -54.20
CA GLN A 67 11.87 33.75 -54.54
C GLN A 67 12.56 34.30 -53.23
N GLN A 68 13.87 34.59 -53.03
CA GLN A 68 15.13 34.41 -53.79
C GLN A 68 16.38 34.40 -52.83
N ARG A 69 17.29 33.40 -52.97
CA ARG A 69 18.78 33.46 -52.95
C ARG A 69 19.66 34.26 -51.94
N ARG A 70 20.81 33.60 -51.65
CA ARG A 70 22.24 34.05 -51.63
C ARG A 70 22.99 34.32 -50.29
N SER A 71 24.11 33.61 -50.19
CA SER A 71 25.29 33.75 -49.29
C SER A 71 26.17 34.98 -49.66
N PRO A 72 27.22 35.36 -48.89
CA PRO A 72 28.48 34.57 -48.86
C PRO A 72 29.26 34.51 -47.52
N ASN A 73 30.33 33.70 -47.54
CA ASN A 73 31.50 33.67 -46.63
C ASN A 73 32.48 34.85 -46.97
N PRO A 74 33.72 35.03 -46.43
CA PRO A 74 34.62 34.06 -45.74
C PRO A 74 35.46 34.61 -44.54
N GLU A 75 36.46 33.80 -44.10
CA GLU A 75 37.73 34.16 -43.41
C GLU A 75 37.70 34.80 -41.98
N GLY A 76 38.68 34.58 -41.09
CA GLY A 76 39.90 33.75 -41.15
C GLY A 76 40.60 33.54 -39.78
N VAL A 77 41.62 32.68 -39.75
CA VAL A 77 42.56 32.40 -38.60
C VAL A 77 43.67 33.48 -38.55
N PRO A 78 44.56 33.63 -37.52
CA PRO A 78 45.18 32.63 -36.62
C PRO A 78 45.05 33.00 -35.11
N ASP A 79 45.81 32.53 -34.09
CA ASP A 79 47.08 31.76 -34.06
C ASP A 79 47.24 30.80 -32.85
N MET A 80 48.26 30.97 -31.99
CA MET A 80 48.90 29.88 -31.23
C MET A 80 49.53 30.25 -29.85
N ARG A 81 49.84 29.18 -29.07
CA ARG A 81 50.93 29.05 -28.04
C ARG A 81 50.81 29.89 -26.75
N GLN A 82 51.47 29.60 -25.62
CA GLN A 82 52.28 28.46 -25.09
C GLN A 82 52.14 28.52 -23.53
N GLY A 83 52.47 27.54 -22.69
CA GLY A 83 53.05 26.20 -22.83
C GLY A 83 53.74 25.78 -21.51
N GLU A 84 53.82 24.48 -21.19
CA GLU A 84 54.62 23.89 -20.08
C GLU A 84 54.19 24.31 -18.64
N GLY A 85 54.54 23.64 -17.53
CA GLY A 85 55.11 22.32 -17.25
C GLY A 85 55.18 22.13 -15.71
N ALA A 86 54.57 21.12 -15.09
CA ALA A 86 55.09 19.74 -14.87
C ALA A 86 55.49 19.48 -13.39
N VAL A 87 55.75 18.21 -13.04
CA VAL A 87 56.42 17.71 -11.81
C VAL A 87 55.69 17.76 -10.44
N ARG A 88 54.96 16.67 -10.17
CA ARG A 88 55.09 15.73 -9.00
C ARG A 88 55.21 16.24 -7.53
N ALA A 89 54.28 15.67 -6.73
CA ALA A 89 54.53 14.82 -5.54
C ALA A 89 54.82 15.42 -4.14
N ALA A 90 53.74 15.40 -3.33
CA ALA A 90 53.55 14.47 -2.20
C ALA A 90 54.14 14.75 -0.79
N ASN A 91 53.43 14.12 0.16
CA ASN A 91 53.83 13.69 1.52
C ASN A 91 53.81 14.69 2.70
N ARG A 92 52.80 14.42 3.55
CA ARG A 92 52.95 14.02 4.96
C ARG A 92 53.20 15.12 6.00
N TRP A 93 52.08 15.50 6.64
CA TRP A 93 51.84 15.43 8.09
C TRP A 93 53.05 15.68 9.02
N ASP A 94 52.94 16.70 9.88
CA ASP A 94 53.11 16.47 11.32
C ASP A 94 52.24 17.45 12.15
N MET A 95 52.36 17.36 13.48
CA MET A 95 51.33 17.71 14.46
C MET A 95 51.73 18.89 15.38
N GLN A 96 50.77 19.33 16.20
CA GLN A 96 50.91 20.01 17.51
C GLN A 96 50.98 21.55 17.62
N THR A 97 49.92 22.05 18.28
CA THR A 97 49.91 22.91 19.50
C THR A 97 49.74 24.44 19.45
N LYS A 98 48.76 24.83 20.29
CA LYS A 98 48.59 26.07 21.07
C LYS A 98 47.98 27.31 20.42
N ASP A 99 46.83 27.67 20.99
CA ASP A 99 46.14 28.95 20.91
C ASP A 99 46.93 30.08 21.60
N CYS A 100 46.79 31.31 21.08
CA CYS A 100 46.27 32.44 21.86
C CYS A 100 45.94 33.67 20.99
N ASN A 101 44.65 33.98 20.95
CA ASN A 101 44.02 35.32 20.89
C ASN A 101 44.23 36.35 19.77
N ASP A 102 43.07 36.95 19.44
CA ASP A 102 42.79 38.35 19.08
C ASP A 102 43.37 38.99 17.80
N GLN A 103 42.51 39.08 16.77
CA GLN A 103 42.52 40.24 15.87
C GLN A 103 41.15 40.55 15.24
N ALA A 104 40.91 41.84 15.01
CA ALA A 104 39.76 42.45 14.33
C ALA A 104 40.17 43.87 13.84
N PRO A 105 39.39 44.59 13.00
CA PRO A 105 38.41 44.14 11.99
C PRO A 105 38.64 44.78 10.59
N GLY A 106 38.00 44.22 9.55
CA GLY A 106 37.74 44.91 8.26
C GLY A 106 38.74 44.69 7.11
N ALA A 107 38.45 45.08 5.85
CA ALA A 107 37.17 45.54 5.28
C ALA A 107 37.11 45.44 3.73
N HIS A 108 36.01 44.88 3.19
CA HIS A 108 35.57 44.94 1.77
C HIS A 108 36.53 44.35 0.69
N ARG A 109 36.15 44.12 -0.59
CA ARG A 109 34.98 44.53 -1.40
C ARG A 109 34.73 43.58 -2.59
N ARG A 110 33.47 43.18 -2.87
CA ARG A 110 32.93 43.05 -4.25
C ARG A 110 31.40 43.09 -4.29
N GLN A 111 30.82 43.11 -5.50
CA GLN A 111 29.54 43.79 -5.79
C GLN A 111 28.29 42.88 -5.84
N LYS A 112 27.13 43.52 -5.62
CA LYS A 112 25.78 42.99 -5.85
C LYS A 112 25.47 42.85 -7.35
N SER A 113 24.51 41.99 -7.68
CA SER A 113 23.54 42.23 -8.76
C SER A 113 22.16 42.50 -8.16
N THR A 114 21.24 43.13 -8.91
CA THR A 114 20.03 43.77 -8.36
C THR A 114 18.73 43.22 -8.94
N LYS A 115 17.98 42.45 -8.13
CA LYS A 115 16.55 42.14 -8.30
C LYS A 115 15.94 41.71 -6.95
N SER A 116 15.22 42.61 -6.27
CA SER A 116 14.38 42.32 -5.08
C SER A 116 13.60 43.54 -4.56
N SER A 117 14.05 44.77 -4.86
CA SER A 117 13.55 46.01 -4.23
C SER A 117 12.08 46.39 -4.48
N ILE A 118 11.35 45.69 -5.34
CA ILE A 118 9.95 46.01 -5.69
C ILE A 118 8.96 45.14 -4.89
N GLU A 119 9.35 43.93 -4.49
CA GLU A 119 8.45 42.99 -3.81
C GLU A 119 8.34 43.29 -2.30
N VAL A 120 9.40 43.83 -1.68
CA VAL A 120 9.44 44.17 -0.25
C VAL A 120 8.46 45.30 0.08
N SER A 121 8.51 46.42 -0.64
CA SER A 121 7.59 47.55 -0.37
C SER A 121 6.12 47.23 -0.67
N ALA A 122 5.86 46.31 -1.60
CA ALA A 122 4.49 45.80 -1.86
C ALA A 122 3.99 44.81 -0.77
N LEU A 123 4.88 44.28 0.06
CA LEU A 123 4.55 43.51 1.27
C LEU A 123 4.37 44.42 2.48
N GLU A 124 5.24 45.43 2.65
CA GLU A 124 5.15 46.46 3.70
C GLU A 124 3.82 47.23 3.58
N GLU A 125 3.48 47.73 2.38
CA GLU A 125 2.21 48.45 2.16
C GLU A 125 0.97 47.57 2.41
N LYS A 126 1.07 46.24 2.21
CA LYS A 126 0.00 45.30 2.56
C LYS A 126 -0.12 45.07 4.07
N LEU A 127 1.01 45.06 4.78
CA LEU A 127 1.04 44.92 6.23
C LEU A 127 0.41 46.16 6.90
N ASP A 128 0.80 47.36 6.48
CA ASP A 128 0.25 48.62 7.00
C ASP A 128 -1.26 48.75 6.72
N ARG A 129 -1.73 48.34 5.54
CA ARG A 129 -3.17 48.28 5.23
C ARG A 129 -3.94 47.30 6.11
N MET A 130 -3.35 46.16 6.49
CA MET A 130 -3.96 45.23 7.46
C MET A 130 -3.93 45.76 8.89
N VAL A 131 -2.85 46.42 9.31
CA VAL A 131 -2.78 47.11 10.61
C VAL A 131 -3.85 48.20 10.69
N ALA A 132 -3.98 49.05 9.67
CA ALA A 132 -5.00 50.12 9.63
C ALA A 132 -6.44 49.58 9.73
N LEU A 133 -6.76 48.47 9.05
CA LEU A 133 -8.06 47.80 9.16
C LEU A 133 -8.34 47.25 10.56
N LEU A 134 -7.31 46.73 11.24
CA LEU A 134 -7.41 46.27 12.63
C LEU A 134 -7.56 47.44 13.62
N THR A 135 -6.90 48.58 13.39
CA THR A 135 -7.06 49.78 14.24
C THR A 135 -8.44 50.43 14.08
N ALA A 136 -9.08 50.30 12.91
CA ALA A 136 -10.40 50.87 12.62
C ALA A 136 -11.58 50.17 13.34
N SER A 137 -11.34 49.07 14.07
CA SER A 137 -12.40 48.21 14.63
C SER A 137 -12.52 48.27 16.16
N ASN A 138 -12.06 49.33 16.82
CA ASN A 138 -12.17 49.53 18.28
C ASN A 138 -12.71 50.95 18.62
N PRO A 139 -14.00 51.09 18.98
CA PRO A 139 -14.52 52.35 19.53
C PRO A 139 -14.33 52.40 21.05
N SER A 140 -13.55 53.35 21.56
CA SER A 140 -13.45 53.63 23.00
C SER A 140 -12.99 55.07 23.26
N ALA A 141 -13.71 55.77 24.16
CA ALA A 141 -13.45 57.10 24.71
C ALA A 141 -13.44 58.31 23.73
N LEU A 142 -14.51 59.12 23.78
CA LEU A 142 -14.47 60.40 24.52
C LEU A 142 -15.90 60.84 24.92
N GLU A 143 -16.01 61.85 25.80
CA GLU A 143 -17.27 62.23 26.46
C GLU A 143 -17.88 63.58 26.01
N SER A 144 -19.13 63.79 26.44
CA SER A 144 -19.82 65.08 26.70
C SER A 144 -20.67 65.74 25.60
N SER A 145 -21.71 66.45 26.08
CA SER A 145 -22.69 67.31 25.37
C SER A 145 -23.88 66.63 24.68
N GLY A 146 -25.09 66.94 25.16
CA GLY A 146 -26.39 66.65 24.49
C GLY A 146 -26.86 67.81 23.59
N PRO A 147 -28.16 67.88 23.17
CA PRO A 147 -29.33 67.38 23.90
C PRO A 147 -30.33 66.50 23.09
N ASN A 148 -31.29 65.95 23.84
CA ASN A 148 -32.60 65.39 23.48
C ASN A 148 -33.07 65.39 22.01
N LEU A 149 -33.45 64.20 21.51
CA LEU A 149 -34.66 63.99 20.71
C LEU A 149 -35.15 62.53 20.86
N SER A 150 -36.47 62.33 20.79
CA SER A 150 -37.12 61.08 21.26
C SER A 150 -37.71 60.23 20.14
N SER A 151 -37.23 58.99 20.01
CA SER A 151 -37.93 57.89 19.34
C SER A 151 -37.37 56.56 19.83
N GLY A 152 -38.23 55.60 20.21
CA GLY A 152 -37.80 54.34 20.82
C GLY A 152 -37.59 53.20 19.84
N MET A 153 -36.57 52.37 20.09
CA MET A 153 -36.44 51.00 19.57
C MET A 153 -35.96 50.11 20.71
N SER A 154 -36.59 48.95 20.87
CA SER A 154 -36.38 48.08 22.05
C SER A 154 -35.05 47.34 21.99
N SER A 155 -34.32 47.33 23.10
CA SER A 155 -33.18 46.44 23.30
C SER A 155 -33.69 45.03 23.60
N THR A 156 -33.66 44.13 22.61
CA THR A 156 -33.89 42.70 22.84
C THR A 156 -32.68 42.09 23.54
N ALA A 157 -32.63 42.27 24.87
CA ALA A 157 -32.03 41.24 25.72
C ALA A 157 -32.72 39.90 25.43
N PHE A 158 -31.99 38.80 25.54
CA PHE A 158 -32.64 37.48 25.56
C PHE A 158 -33.60 37.44 26.75
N SER A 159 -34.89 37.35 26.47
CA SER A 159 -35.88 37.03 27.48
C SER A 159 -35.67 35.60 27.96
N ASP A 160 -35.69 35.40 29.28
CA ASP A 160 -35.92 34.09 29.87
C ASP A 160 -37.24 33.46 29.38
N GLU A 161 -37.45 32.19 29.72
CA GLU A 161 -38.63 31.39 29.35
C GLU A 161 -38.75 31.01 27.85
N SER A 162 -37.68 30.43 27.30
CA SER A 162 -37.87 29.41 26.26
C SER A 162 -38.57 28.18 26.87
N ALA A 163 -39.73 27.80 26.35
CA ALA A 163 -40.49 26.60 26.79
C ALA A 163 -39.72 25.27 26.61
N ALA A 164 -38.60 25.30 25.89
CA ALA A 164 -37.69 24.15 25.79
C ALA A 164 -36.81 23.96 27.04
N ASN A 165 -36.63 24.97 27.90
CA ASN A 165 -35.84 24.83 29.13
C ASN A 165 -36.51 23.85 30.11
N PRO A 166 -35.73 23.01 30.83
CA PRO A 166 -36.27 22.12 31.85
C PRO A 166 -36.86 22.89 33.03
N SER A 167 -38.13 22.63 33.35
CA SER A 167 -38.80 23.17 34.55
C SER A 167 -38.12 22.69 35.85
N ASP A 168 -38.30 23.37 36.97
CA ASP A 168 -37.52 23.06 38.21
C ASP A 168 -37.77 21.63 38.72
N ARG A 169 -39.03 21.14 38.59
CA ARG A 169 -39.40 19.74 38.90
C ARG A 169 -38.75 18.74 37.93
N GLU A 170 -38.68 19.08 36.65
CA GLU A 170 -38.04 18.28 35.61
C GLU A 170 -36.52 18.25 35.82
N GLY A 171 -35.89 19.40 36.01
CA GLY A 171 -34.46 19.56 36.30
C GLY A 171 -34.02 18.82 37.56
N GLN A 172 -34.77 18.91 38.67
CA GLN A 172 -34.44 18.20 39.90
C GLN A 172 -34.60 16.68 39.78
N PHE A 173 -35.50 16.20 38.91
CA PHE A 173 -35.64 14.78 38.57
C PHE A 173 -34.50 14.29 37.66
N LEU A 174 -34.14 15.06 36.63
CA LEU A 174 -33.03 14.77 35.72
C LEU A 174 -31.68 14.79 36.45
N LEU A 175 -31.44 15.76 37.34
CA LEU A 175 -30.26 15.82 38.20
C LEU A 175 -30.18 14.61 39.15
N LYS A 176 -31.32 14.11 39.64
CA LYS A 176 -31.36 12.88 40.44
C LYS A 176 -30.95 11.66 39.61
N ILE A 177 -31.50 11.48 38.40
CA ILE A 177 -31.08 10.40 37.49
C ILE A 177 -29.57 10.46 37.22
N PHE A 178 -29.05 11.66 36.92
CA PHE A 178 -27.62 11.84 36.66
C PHE A 178 -26.76 11.42 37.86
N THR A 179 -27.05 11.95 39.05
CA THR A 179 -26.28 11.67 40.26
C THR A 179 -26.40 10.22 40.75
N THR A 180 -27.56 9.57 40.65
CA THR A 180 -27.72 8.17 41.11
C THR A 180 -27.27 7.13 40.10
N SER A 181 -27.43 7.39 38.80
CA SER A 181 -27.36 6.34 37.76
C SER A 181 -26.28 6.57 36.70
N MET A 182 -25.79 7.80 36.54
CA MET A 182 -24.85 8.18 35.47
C MET A 182 -23.46 8.51 36.00
N VAL A 183 -23.35 9.31 37.07
CA VAL A 183 -22.08 9.64 37.75
C VAL A 183 -21.31 8.39 38.21
N PRO A 184 -21.94 7.32 38.76
CA PRO A 184 -21.20 6.09 39.10
C PRO A 184 -20.54 5.39 37.90
N LEU A 185 -20.98 5.68 36.67
CA LEU A 185 -20.44 5.09 35.44
C LEU A 185 -19.39 6.00 34.77
N PHE A 186 -19.49 7.32 34.96
CA PHE A 186 -18.54 8.32 34.47
C PHE A 186 -18.19 9.33 35.60
N PRO A 187 -17.23 9.00 36.48
CA PRO A 187 -17.03 9.71 37.75
C PRO A 187 -16.28 11.05 37.65
N PHE A 188 -16.05 11.56 36.43
CA PHE A 188 -15.19 12.74 36.20
C PHE A 188 -15.90 14.08 36.38
N VAL A 189 -17.24 14.09 36.46
CA VAL A 189 -18.06 15.26 36.74
C VAL A 189 -19.08 14.88 37.82
N VAL A 190 -18.75 15.20 39.08
CA VAL A 190 -19.55 14.86 40.26
C VAL A 190 -20.23 16.12 40.77
N ILE A 191 -21.55 16.06 41.02
CA ILE A 191 -22.30 17.15 41.64
C ILE A 191 -22.38 16.93 43.16
N PRO A 192 -22.11 17.93 44.01
CA PRO A 192 -22.21 17.80 45.46
C PRO A 192 -23.64 17.40 45.90
N PRO A 193 -23.82 16.45 46.87
CA PRO A 193 -25.14 15.95 47.26
C PRO A 193 -26.14 16.98 47.82
N HIS A 194 -25.67 18.19 48.15
CA HIS A 194 -26.49 19.29 48.67
C HIS A 194 -26.95 20.29 47.59
N MET A 195 -26.47 20.17 46.35
CA MET A 195 -26.73 21.13 45.28
C MET A 195 -28.08 20.84 44.60
N THR A 196 -28.96 21.86 44.54
CA THR A 196 -30.25 21.74 43.84
C THR A 196 -30.11 21.99 42.34
N ALA A 197 -31.13 21.59 41.57
CA ALA A 197 -31.23 21.91 40.15
C ALA A 197 -31.17 23.42 39.88
N ASP A 198 -31.82 24.24 40.70
CA ASP A 198 -31.88 25.68 40.51
C ASP A 198 -30.54 26.37 40.84
N GLN A 199 -29.85 25.90 41.89
CA GLN A 199 -28.48 26.31 42.21
C GLN A 199 -27.52 25.95 41.06
N LEU A 200 -27.59 24.71 40.56
CA LEU A 200 -26.77 24.26 39.44
C LEU A 200 -27.08 25.05 38.16
N ARG A 201 -28.35 25.39 37.90
CA ARG A 201 -28.76 26.24 36.77
C ARG A 201 -28.20 27.67 36.87
N GLN A 202 -28.08 28.21 38.09
CA GLN A 202 -27.53 29.55 38.33
C GLN A 202 -25.99 29.58 38.28
N GLU A 203 -25.31 28.60 38.90
CA GLU A 203 -23.84 28.56 39.00
C GLU A 203 -23.16 27.97 37.76
N LYS A 204 -23.77 26.95 37.15
CA LYS A 204 -23.22 26.16 36.03
C LYS A 204 -24.30 25.86 34.98
N PRO A 205 -24.83 26.89 34.30
CA PRO A 205 -25.98 26.77 33.40
C PRO A 205 -25.76 25.79 32.24
N PHE A 206 -24.54 25.70 31.69
CA PHE A 206 -24.28 24.78 30.58
C PHE A 206 -24.21 23.32 31.04
N LEU A 207 -23.59 23.06 32.19
CA LEU A 207 -23.56 21.74 32.82
C LEU A 207 -24.97 21.29 33.21
N PHE A 208 -25.81 22.16 33.77
CA PHE A 208 -27.23 21.87 34.01
C PHE A 208 -27.96 21.46 32.72
N LEU A 209 -27.74 22.19 31.63
CA LEU A 209 -28.36 21.92 30.33
C LEU A 209 -27.86 20.59 29.71
N ALA A 210 -26.55 20.31 29.83
CA ALA A 210 -25.93 19.08 29.36
C ALA A 210 -26.41 17.86 30.16
N ILE A 211 -26.47 17.96 31.50
CA ILE A 211 -27.06 16.96 32.40
C ILE A 211 -28.52 16.69 32.02
N SER A 212 -29.30 17.75 31.81
CA SER A 212 -30.70 17.63 31.41
C SER A 212 -30.87 16.94 30.06
N MET A 213 -29.97 17.17 29.10
CA MET A 213 -29.97 16.48 27.80
C MET A 213 -29.71 14.97 27.96
N VAL A 214 -28.69 14.57 28.73
CA VAL A 214 -28.26 13.16 28.81
C VAL A 214 -29.16 12.31 29.72
N ALA A 215 -29.76 12.91 30.76
CA ALA A 215 -30.67 12.22 31.68
C ALA A 215 -32.12 12.13 31.17
N CYS A 216 -32.47 12.84 30.09
CA CYS A 216 -33.83 12.87 29.55
C CYS A 216 -34.22 11.52 28.92
N GLN A 217 -35.32 10.93 29.41
CA GLN A 217 -35.77 9.61 28.97
C GLN A 217 -36.77 9.65 27.79
N SER A 218 -37.43 10.78 27.50
CA SER A 218 -38.29 10.91 26.31
C SER A 218 -37.47 11.40 25.11
N ALA A 219 -37.58 10.70 23.98
CA ALA A 219 -36.85 11.05 22.77
C ALA A 219 -37.37 12.31 22.05
N SER A 220 -38.60 12.79 22.30
CA SER A 220 -39.05 14.10 21.80
C SER A 220 -38.37 15.22 22.57
N ARG A 221 -38.55 15.26 23.89
CA ARG A 221 -37.94 16.26 24.79
C ARG A 221 -36.41 16.29 24.72
N GLN A 222 -35.75 15.13 24.64
CA GLN A 222 -34.29 15.05 24.50
C GLN A 222 -33.77 15.75 23.24
N ARG A 223 -34.52 15.75 22.13
CA ARG A 223 -34.12 16.44 20.88
C ARG A 223 -34.24 17.96 21.00
N GLU A 224 -35.22 18.47 21.74
CA GLU A 224 -35.35 19.90 22.03
C GLU A 224 -34.13 20.40 22.82
N ILE A 225 -33.80 19.72 23.93
CA ILE A 225 -32.68 20.08 24.78
C ILE A 225 -31.34 19.90 24.03
N SER A 226 -31.20 18.85 23.20
CA SER A 226 -29.98 18.64 22.40
C SER A 226 -29.76 19.74 21.35
N LYS A 227 -30.82 20.36 20.82
CA LYS A 227 -30.69 21.56 19.98
C LYS A 227 -30.11 22.72 20.80
N MET A 228 -30.70 23.02 21.96
CA MET A 228 -30.23 24.10 22.83
C MET A 228 -28.77 23.91 23.26
N VAL A 229 -28.33 22.68 23.59
CA VAL A 229 -26.91 22.41 23.91
C VAL A 229 -25.99 22.78 22.74
N LYS A 230 -26.38 22.48 21.49
CA LYS A 230 -25.57 22.80 20.29
C LYS A 230 -25.57 24.29 19.99
N ASP A 231 -26.73 24.94 20.08
CA ASP A 231 -26.88 26.39 19.92
C ASP A 231 -26.03 27.14 20.97
N TYR A 232 -26.04 26.67 22.23
CA TYR A 232 -25.21 27.19 23.32
C TYR A 232 -23.71 27.01 23.05
N ILE A 233 -23.25 25.82 22.61
CA ILE A 233 -21.83 25.60 22.24
C ILE A 233 -21.41 26.57 21.12
N ALA A 234 -22.23 26.70 20.08
CA ALA A 234 -21.94 27.57 18.95
C ALA A 234 -21.83 29.05 19.38
N GLU A 235 -22.80 29.55 20.15
CA GLU A 235 -22.77 30.94 20.61
C GLU A 235 -21.64 31.18 21.62
N LYS A 236 -21.54 30.36 22.66
CA LYS A 236 -20.71 30.64 23.83
C LYS A 236 -19.24 30.29 23.62
N ILE A 237 -18.96 29.11 23.07
CA ILE A 237 -17.58 28.64 22.88
C ILE A 237 -17.02 29.14 21.54
N VAL A 238 -17.80 29.09 20.45
CA VAL A 238 -17.28 29.40 19.10
C VAL A 238 -17.38 30.88 18.75
N ILE A 239 -18.54 31.53 18.94
CA ILE A 239 -18.73 32.95 18.58
C ILE A 239 -18.16 33.87 19.66
N ARG A 240 -18.49 33.64 20.94
CA ARG A 240 -18.08 34.51 22.06
C ARG A 240 -16.72 34.13 22.69
N ASN A 241 -16.16 32.95 22.40
CA ASN A 241 -14.89 32.48 22.97
C ASN A 241 -14.86 32.50 24.52
N GLU A 242 -16.02 32.26 25.16
CA GLU A 242 -16.15 32.15 26.61
C GLU A 242 -15.44 30.89 27.13
N ARG A 243 -14.87 30.97 28.33
CA ARG A 243 -13.99 29.95 28.92
C ARG A 243 -14.33 29.76 30.39
N SER A 244 -14.77 28.56 30.77
CA SER A 244 -15.17 28.27 32.16
C SER A 244 -15.12 26.76 32.45
N LEU A 245 -15.05 26.41 33.74
CA LEU A 245 -15.16 25.03 34.19
C LEU A 245 -16.55 24.44 33.87
N ASP A 246 -17.61 25.26 33.90
CA ASP A 246 -18.96 24.90 33.44
C ASP A 246 -18.97 24.43 31.97
N LEU A 247 -18.36 25.22 31.06
CA LEU A 247 -18.23 24.85 29.65
C LEU A 247 -17.45 23.54 29.45
N LEU A 248 -16.35 23.35 30.19
CA LEU A 248 -15.59 22.10 30.15
C LEU A 248 -16.40 20.91 30.68
N GLN A 249 -17.02 21.03 31.86
CA GLN A 249 -17.78 19.95 32.47
C GLN A 249 -19.01 19.56 31.64
N GLY A 250 -19.74 20.54 31.09
CA GLY A 250 -20.86 20.27 30.19
C GLY A 250 -20.43 19.59 28.88
N LEU A 251 -19.26 19.94 28.33
CA LEU A 251 -18.68 19.24 27.17
C LEU A 251 -18.29 17.80 27.51
N LEU A 252 -17.69 17.56 28.69
CA LEU A 252 -17.36 16.21 29.16
C LEU A 252 -18.61 15.34 29.30
N VAL A 253 -19.71 15.88 29.86
CA VAL A 253 -21.01 15.18 29.95
C VAL A 253 -21.62 14.94 28.56
N HIS A 254 -21.57 15.92 27.65
CA HIS A 254 -22.07 15.77 26.29
C HIS A 254 -21.29 14.70 25.48
N LEU A 255 -19.98 14.62 25.66
CA LEU A 255 -19.13 13.61 25.04
C LEU A 255 -19.32 12.21 25.67
N ALA A 256 -19.43 12.15 27.00
CA ALA A 256 -19.63 10.91 27.74
C ALA A 256 -20.93 10.19 27.37
N TRP A 257 -21.96 10.89 26.91
CA TRP A 257 -23.19 10.30 26.34
C TRP A 257 -23.52 10.86 24.95
N TYR A 258 -22.51 10.90 24.06
CA TYR A 258 -22.65 11.48 22.72
C TYR A 258 -23.70 10.77 21.84
N ILE A 259 -24.73 11.52 21.43
CA ILE A 259 -25.89 11.03 20.67
C ILE A 259 -25.70 11.19 19.13
N GLY A 260 -24.62 11.82 18.66
CA GLY A 260 -24.58 12.40 17.31
C GLY A 260 -24.35 11.48 16.09
N ILE A 261 -24.07 10.18 16.24
CA ILE A 261 -23.66 9.32 15.10
C ILE A 261 -24.86 8.84 14.23
N SER A 262 -25.37 9.79 13.44
CA SER A 262 -25.96 9.72 12.08
C SER A 262 -26.64 8.42 11.61
N ARG A 263 -27.97 8.50 11.42
CA ARG A 263 -28.60 8.77 10.11
C ARG A 263 -30.08 9.14 10.32
N GLN A 264 -30.60 10.17 9.65
CA GLN A 264 -32.04 10.37 9.56
C GLN A 264 -32.63 9.34 8.57
N GLN A 265 -33.46 8.41 9.05
CA GLN A 265 -34.51 7.88 8.18
C GLN A 265 -35.56 8.98 8.00
N ARG A 266 -35.99 9.23 6.75
CA ARG A 266 -37.32 9.78 6.51
C ARG A 266 -38.35 8.75 6.96
N SER A 267 -39.46 9.20 7.51
CA SER A 267 -40.58 8.32 7.82
C SER A 267 -41.08 7.65 6.54
N THR A 268 -41.26 6.33 6.57
CA THR A 268 -41.93 5.58 5.51
C THR A 268 -43.44 5.68 5.69
N ALA A 269 -44.07 6.53 4.89
CA ALA A 269 -45.50 6.46 4.61
C ALA A 269 -45.66 6.05 3.14
N PRO A 270 -46.51 5.06 2.82
CA PRO A 270 -46.79 4.69 1.43
C PRO A 270 -47.74 5.70 0.78
N ASP A 271 -47.61 5.81 -0.54
CA ASP A 271 -48.62 6.19 -1.54
C ASP A 271 -49.39 7.51 -1.35
N GLN A 272 -49.03 8.50 -2.17
CA GLN A 272 -49.96 9.06 -3.16
C GLN A 272 -49.20 9.74 -4.31
N GLU A 273 -49.73 9.62 -5.53
CA GLU A 273 -49.14 10.20 -6.74
C GLU A 273 -49.39 11.71 -6.79
N GLY A 274 -48.32 12.51 -6.92
CA GLY A 274 -48.39 13.97 -6.92
C GLY A 274 -47.12 14.62 -7.48
N GLU A 275 -47.28 15.76 -8.15
CA GLU A 275 -46.27 16.36 -9.03
C GLU A 275 -44.95 16.74 -8.35
N VAL A 276 -43.82 16.49 -9.03
CA VAL A 276 -42.49 16.87 -8.56
C VAL A 276 -42.19 18.33 -8.90
N VAL A 277 -42.29 19.22 -7.91
CA VAL A 277 -41.82 20.61 -8.01
C VAL A 277 -40.30 20.66 -7.71
N PRO A 278 -39.44 21.10 -8.64
CA PRO A 278 -37.99 21.16 -8.43
C PRO A 278 -37.59 22.41 -7.61
N GLY A 279 -37.67 22.30 -6.27
CA GLY A 279 -37.28 23.38 -5.35
C GLY A 279 -36.40 22.89 -4.20
N PHE A 280 -35.17 23.42 -4.10
CA PHE A 280 -34.24 23.31 -2.96
C PHE A 280 -34.07 21.91 -2.34
N THR A 281 -33.26 21.07 -3.00
CA THR A 281 -32.63 19.91 -2.35
C THR A 281 -31.64 20.36 -1.26
N GLN A 282 -32.13 20.49 -0.03
CA GLN A 282 -31.30 20.77 1.14
C GLN A 282 -30.23 19.67 1.30
N GLN A 283 -28.96 20.02 1.12
CA GLN A 283 -27.85 19.06 1.08
C GLN A 283 -27.75 18.28 2.40
N GLN A 284 -27.90 16.96 2.31
CA GLN A 284 -27.69 16.04 3.43
C GLN A 284 -26.17 15.89 3.70
N VAL A 285 -25.62 16.84 4.46
CA VAL A 285 -24.23 16.76 4.94
C VAL A 285 -24.11 15.56 5.90
N ASN A 286 -23.12 14.69 5.66
CA ASN A 286 -22.82 13.54 6.52
C ASN A 286 -22.16 13.98 7.85
N GLN A 287 -22.94 14.59 8.76
CA GLN A 287 -22.43 15.23 9.98
C GLN A 287 -21.97 14.27 11.10
N GLY A 288 -22.29 12.98 11.02
CA GLY A 288 -22.09 12.01 12.10
C GLY A 288 -20.66 11.87 12.64
N PRO A 289 -19.62 11.76 11.78
CA PRO A 289 -18.26 11.57 12.26
C PRO A 289 -17.63 12.87 12.79
N ALA A 290 -17.52 13.90 11.93
CA ALA A 290 -16.72 15.10 12.20
C ALA A 290 -17.22 15.95 13.39
N GLN A 291 -18.51 15.86 13.73
CA GLN A 291 -19.07 16.57 14.88
C GLN A 291 -18.53 16.04 16.23
N LEU A 292 -18.15 14.76 16.33
CA LEU A 292 -17.55 14.22 17.55
C LEU A 292 -16.17 14.85 17.80
N ASP A 293 -15.30 14.80 16.79
CA ASP A 293 -13.91 15.29 16.87
C ASP A 293 -13.88 16.79 17.17
N ALA A 294 -14.80 17.55 16.56
CA ALA A 294 -14.99 18.97 16.86
C ALA A 294 -15.29 19.20 18.36
N PHE A 295 -16.22 18.45 18.96
CA PHE A 295 -16.52 18.58 20.39
C PHE A 295 -15.38 18.11 21.30
N VAL A 296 -14.63 17.07 20.90
CA VAL A 296 -13.41 16.63 21.62
C VAL A 296 -12.35 17.73 21.61
N GLN A 297 -12.08 18.32 20.44
CA GLN A 297 -11.10 19.40 20.29
C GLN A 297 -11.54 20.69 20.99
N LEU A 298 -12.84 20.99 21.04
CA LEU A 298 -13.35 22.09 21.88
C LEU A 298 -13.16 21.83 23.38
N ALA A 299 -13.34 20.60 23.86
CA ALA A 299 -13.06 20.24 25.26
C ALA A 299 -11.56 20.36 25.60
N VAL A 300 -10.68 19.89 24.70
CA VAL A 300 -9.22 20.06 24.82
C VAL A 300 -8.83 21.55 24.78
N ALA A 301 -9.43 22.35 23.90
CA ALA A 301 -9.17 23.79 23.82
C ALA A 301 -9.62 24.55 25.09
N GLN A 302 -10.76 24.17 25.69
CA GLN A 302 -11.20 24.68 27.00
C GLN A 302 -10.21 24.31 28.11
N LEU A 303 -9.82 23.03 28.21
CA LEU A 303 -8.84 22.54 29.18
C LEU A 303 -7.49 23.28 29.10
N ILE A 304 -6.96 23.47 27.88
CA ILE A 304 -5.72 24.21 27.64
C ILE A 304 -5.89 25.69 28.00
N SER A 305 -7.01 26.31 27.64
CA SER A 305 -7.29 27.73 27.91
C SER A 305 -7.49 28.04 29.39
N LEU A 306 -8.00 27.07 30.17
CA LEU A 306 -8.13 27.13 31.63
C LEU A 306 -6.82 26.77 32.36
N GLY A 307 -5.78 26.34 31.63
CA GLY A 307 -4.46 25.97 32.18
C GLY A 307 -4.39 24.61 32.87
N LEU A 308 -5.51 23.87 32.96
CA LEU A 308 -5.68 22.71 33.87
C LEU A 308 -4.74 21.52 33.59
N GLY A 309 -4.01 21.53 32.47
CA GLY A 309 -3.01 20.51 32.13
C GLY A 309 -1.56 20.91 32.43
N GLN A 310 -1.31 22.04 33.09
CA GLN A 310 0.03 22.54 33.40
C GLN A 310 0.43 22.24 34.86
N SER A 311 1.72 22.02 35.08
CA SER A 311 2.29 21.89 36.43
C SER A 311 2.59 23.27 37.01
N LEU A 312 2.55 23.42 38.33
CA LEU A 312 2.93 24.62 39.11
C LEU A 312 4.40 25.10 38.92
N ASN A 313 5.14 24.51 37.99
CA ASN A 313 6.47 24.95 37.59
C ASN A 313 6.34 26.05 36.54
N PRO A 314 6.98 27.23 36.71
CA PRO A 314 6.84 28.32 35.75
C PRO A 314 7.32 27.90 34.35
N PRO A 315 6.60 28.30 33.29
CA PRO A 315 7.01 27.98 31.92
C PRO A 315 8.38 28.60 31.62
N ARG A 316 9.28 27.83 31.00
CA ARG A 316 10.55 28.38 30.49
C ARG A 316 10.27 29.53 29.53
N MET A 317 10.90 30.68 29.73
CA MET A 317 10.78 31.87 28.88
C MET A 317 11.48 31.69 27.52
N SER A 318 11.00 30.74 26.71
CA SER A 318 11.61 30.34 25.44
C SER A 318 10.61 30.21 24.28
N LYS A 319 9.42 30.82 24.40
CA LYS A 319 8.41 30.87 23.34
C LYS A 319 8.07 32.33 23.00
N PRO A 320 7.89 32.72 21.71
CA PRO A 320 7.63 34.11 21.34
C PRO A 320 6.36 34.69 21.97
N ILE A 321 5.30 33.88 22.09
CA ILE A 321 3.99 34.34 22.60
C ILE A 321 4.04 34.83 24.06
N SER A 322 5.00 34.35 24.86
CA SER A 322 5.21 34.81 26.25
C SER A 322 5.76 36.25 26.34
N TYR A 323 6.22 36.82 25.21
CA TYR A 323 6.64 38.22 25.11
C TYR A 323 5.52 39.14 24.58
N MET A 324 4.38 38.59 24.18
CA MET A 324 3.24 39.33 23.60
C MET A 324 1.94 39.21 24.42
N GLY A 325 1.79 38.15 25.23
CA GLY A 325 0.64 37.97 26.12
C GLY A 325 0.70 38.86 27.37
N LYS A 326 -0.47 39.35 27.82
CA LYS A 326 -0.62 39.98 29.14
C LYS A 326 -0.31 38.99 30.27
N MET A 327 0.03 39.52 31.45
CA MET A 327 0.52 38.77 32.61
C MET A 327 -0.46 37.72 33.18
N ASP A 328 -1.74 37.75 32.77
CA ASP A 328 -2.80 36.90 33.32
C ASP A 328 -2.52 35.38 33.18
N VAL A 329 -1.82 34.96 32.13
CA VAL A 329 -1.40 33.56 31.90
C VAL A 329 -0.34 33.10 32.90
N TRP A 330 0.41 34.05 33.49
CA TRP A 330 1.39 33.74 34.55
C TRP A 330 0.71 33.57 35.91
N ALA A 331 -0.35 34.34 36.19
CA ALA A 331 -1.10 34.26 37.44
C ALA A 331 -1.82 32.92 37.61
N SER A 332 -2.43 32.39 36.53
CA SER A 332 -3.05 31.06 36.55
C SER A 332 -2.05 29.93 36.80
N SER A 333 -0.80 30.09 36.38
CA SER A 333 0.28 29.09 36.56
C SER A 333 0.72 28.89 38.03
N GLN A 334 0.27 29.74 38.96
CA GLN A 334 0.55 29.64 40.40
C GLN A 334 -0.65 29.15 41.23
N ARG A 335 -1.83 28.96 40.62
CA ARG A 335 -3.06 28.57 41.33
C ARG A 335 -3.08 27.07 41.60
N VAL A 336 -3.28 26.68 42.86
CA VAL A 336 -3.51 25.27 43.22
C VAL A 336 -4.86 24.82 42.66
N HIS A 337 -4.85 23.89 41.71
CA HIS A 337 -6.07 23.34 41.13
C HIS A 337 -6.91 22.57 42.15
N THR A 338 -8.24 22.75 42.07
CA THR A 338 -9.22 22.07 42.93
C THR A 338 -9.36 20.59 42.54
N LEU A 339 -9.91 19.76 43.44
CA LEU A 339 -10.18 18.36 43.10
C LEU A 339 -11.21 18.23 41.95
N GLU A 340 -12.18 19.15 41.87
CA GLU A 340 -13.11 19.23 40.73
C GLU A 340 -12.39 19.52 39.40
N GLU A 341 -11.50 20.53 39.38
CA GLU A 341 -10.67 20.85 38.20
C GLU A 341 -9.79 19.65 37.80
N GLN A 342 -9.25 18.92 38.77
CA GLN A 342 -8.45 17.72 38.52
C GLN A 342 -9.28 16.54 37.98
N ARG A 343 -10.52 16.31 38.47
CA ARG A 343 -11.43 15.30 37.92
C ARG A 343 -11.83 15.63 36.48
N ALA A 344 -12.15 16.89 36.19
CA ALA A 344 -12.47 17.33 34.83
C ALA A 344 -11.27 17.16 33.87
N TYR A 345 -10.05 17.52 34.31
CA TYR A 345 -8.82 17.27 33.57
C TYR A 345 -8.61 15.77 33.27
N LEU A 346 -8.74 14.91 34.29
CA LEU A 346 -8.61 13.45 34.14
C LEU A 346 -9.71 12.87 33.23
N GLY A 347 -10.93 13.41 33.26
CA GLY A 347 -12.02 13.02 32.36
C GLY A 347 -11.73 13.35 30.90
N CYS A 348 -11.07 14.46 30.62
CA CYS A 348 -10.64 14.81 29.27
C CYS A 348 -9.52 13.88 28.76
N TYR A 349 -8.55 13.52 29.63
CA TYR A 349 -7.55 12.49 29.32
C TYR A 349 -8.21 11.14 29.03
N TYR A 350 -9.11 10.67 29.91
CA TYR A 350 -9.85 9.42 29.72
C TYR A 350 -10.65 9.41 28.41
N LEU A 351 -11.39 10.47 28.09
CA LEU A 351 -12.18 10.53 26.86
C LEU A 351 -11.29 10.57 25.61
N THR A 352 -10.20 11.33 25.59
CA THR A 352 -9.31 11.40 24.42
C THR A 352 -8.57 10.08 24.18
N VAL A 353 -8.11 9.38 25.21
CA VAL A 353 -7.50 8.04 25.08
C VAL A 353 -8.54 6.97 24.71
N MET A 354 -9.75 7.00 25.28
CA MET A 354 -10.82 6.05 24.90
C MET A 354 -11.25 6.23 23.43
N LEU A 355 -11.40 7.46 22.97
CA LEU A 355 -11.88 7.74 21.62
C LEU A 355 -10.79 7.51 20.56
N SER A 356 -9.52 7.80 20.89
CA SER A 356 -8.40 7.42 20.03
C SER A 356 -8.27 5.89 19.90
N SER A 357 -8.27 5.17 21.03
CA SER A 357 -8.05 3.73 21.04
C SER A 357 -9.18 2.90 20.42
N CYS A 358 -10.43 3.39 20.44
CA CYS A 358 -11.60 2.58 20.05
C CYS A 358 -12.49 3.20 18.95
N VAL A 359 -12.21 4.41 18.44
CA VAL A 359 -13.12 5.10 17.49
C VAL A 359 -12.40 5.68 16.27
N ARG A 360 -11.30 6.42 16.42
CA ARG A 360 -10.48 6.98 15.31
C ARG A 360 -9.07 7.30 15.73
N ASP A 361 -8.16 7.28 14.78
CA ASP A 361 -6.84 7.89 14.90
C ASP A 361 -6.97 9.41 15.15
N MET A 362 -6.70 9.82 16.39
CA MET A 362 -6.57 11.21 16.84
C MET A 362 -5.50 11.26 17.93
N GLU A 363 -4.63 12.27 17.93
CA GLU A 363 -3.60 12.38 18.99
C GLU A 363 -4.28 12.59 20.36
N PRO A 364 -4.12 11.67 21.33
CA PRO A 364 -4.72 11.81 22.65
C PRO A 364 -3.96 12.83 23.50
N LEU A 365 -4.57 13.28 24.60
CA LEU A 365 -3.83 14.03 25.61
C LEU A 365 -2.72 13.14 26.18
N ARG A 366 -1.46 13.56 26.07
CA ARG A 366 -0.30 12.77 26.53
C ARG A 366 -0.29 12.62 28.06
N PHE A 367 0.01 11.43 28.57
CA PHE A 367 0.18 11.22 30.01
C PHE A 367 1.43 11.93 30.53
N THR A 368 1.31 12.71 31.61
CA THR A 368 2.39 13.54 32.17
C THR A 368 2.66 13.25 33.65
N LYS A 369 3.77 13.80 34.16
CA LYS A 369 4.03 13.85 35.62
C LYS A 369 2.90 14.52 36.40
N TYR A 370 2.26 15.53 35.80
CA TYR A 370 1.11 16.20 36.41
C TYR A 370 -0.14 15.31 36.40
N THR A 371 -0.38 14.54 35.32
CA THR A 371 -1.46 13.53 35.26
C THR A 371 -1.33 12.52 36.41
N LYS A 372 -0.12 12.03 36.67
CA LYS A 372 0.17 11.14 37.82
C LYS A 372 -0.10 11.82 39.17
N GLU A 373 0.26 13.09 39.32
CA GLU A 373 0.00 13.85 40.55
C GLU A 373 -1.49 14.14 40.77
N CYS A 374 -2.27 14.38 39.71
CA CYS A 374 -3.73 14.47 39.78
C CYS A 374 -4.36 13.16 40.26
N CYS A 375 -3.93 12.02 39.71
CA CYS A 375 -4.38 10.70 40.18
C CYS A 375 -4.08 10.52 41.68
N LYS A 376 -2.83 10.81 42.09
CA LYS A 376 -2.40 10.71 43.49
C LYS A 376 -3.24 11.61 44.42
N ARG A 377 -3.43 12.89 44.07
CA ARG A 377 -4.21 13.83 44.90
C ARG A 377 -5.68 13.44 45.03
N VAL A 378 -6.28 12.85 43.99
CA VAL A 378 -7.66 12.33 44.04
C VAL A 378 -7.75 11.03 44.86
N GLU A 379 -6.76 10.15 44.73
CA GLU A 379 -6.64 8.89 45.48
C GLU A 379 -6.29 9.08 46.98
N GLU A 380 -5.58 10.15 47.33
CA GLU A 380 -5.28 10.52 48.73
C GLU A 380 -6.42 11.32 49.38
N ALA A 381 -7.26 12.02 48.60
CA ALA A 381 -8.37 12.81 49.14
C ALA A 381 -9.66 11.99 49.35
N LEU A 382 -10.00 11.10 48.42
CA LEU A 382 -11.22 10.27 48.44
C LEU A 382 -12.50 11.03 48.84
N GLU A 383 -12.69 12.23 48.28
CA GLU A 383 -13.83 13.10 48.52
C GLU A 383 -15.16 12.42 48.13
N PHE A 384 -15.11 11.56 47.11
CA PHE A 384 -16.22 10.70 46.69
C PHE A 384 -15.78 9.22 46.60
N PRO A 385 -16.63 8.25 46.96
CA PRO A 385 -16.30 6.81 46.83
C PRO A 385 -15.90 6.37 45.41
N THR A 386 -16.36 7.12 44.40
CA THR A 386 -16.03 6.90 42.98
C THR A 386 -14.61 7.31 42.61
N ASP A 387 -13.87 8.02 43.45
CA ASP A 387 -12.51 8.51 43.17
C ASP A 387 -11.50 7.36 42.97
N ALA A 388 -11.64 6.27 43.73
CA ALA A 388 -10.81 5.07 43.55
C ALA A 388 -11.08 4.38 42.19
N TYR A 389 -12.36 4.33 41.77
CA TYR A 389 -12.76 3.80 40.46
C TYR A 389 -12.25 4.70 39.32
N LEU A 390 -12.36 6.04 39.47
CA LEU A 390 -11.82 7.04 38.55
C LEU A 390 -10.32 6.83 38.31
N VAL A 391 -9.53 6.70 39.38
CA VAL A 391 -8.07 6.52 39.28
C VAL A 391 -7.72 5.18 38.63
N ASN A 392 -8.51 4.13 38.86
CA ASN A 392 -8.33 2.85 38.18
C ASN A 392 -8.67 2.91 36.67
N LEU A 393 -9.69 3.68 36.25
CA LEU A 393 -9.93 3.95 34.82
C LEU A 393 -8.73 4.66 34.16
N ILE A 394 -8.11 5.63 34.85
CA ILE A 394 -6.93 6.34 34.32
C ILE A 394 -5.69 5.43 34.23
N ARG A 395 -5.47 4.55 35.23
CA ARG A 395 -4.41 3.53 35.20
C ARG A 395 -4.55 2.61 33.98
N VAL A 396 -5.76 2.14 33.71
CA VAL A 396 -6.07 1.29 32.56
C VAL A 396 -5.89 2.06 31.25
N MET A 397 -6.36 3.31 31.15
CA MET A 397 -6.15 4.13 29.95
C MET A 397 -4.69 4.46 29.68
N HIS A 398 -3.86 4.72 30.69
CA HIS A 398 -2.43 4.95 30.46
C HIS A 398 -1.70 3.71 29.91
N LEU A 399 -2.18 2.50 30.22
CA LEU A 399 -1.65 1.28 29.62
C LEU A 399 -2.16 1.09 28.18
N ALA A 400 -3.42 1.42 27.88
CA ALA A 400 -3.95 1.43 26.50
C ALA A 400 -3.19 2.42 25.58
N ASP A 401 -3.01 3.65 26.04
CA ASP A 401 -2.22 4.73 25.42
C ASP A 401 -0.82 4.23 25.01
N ARG A 402 -0.13 3.52 25.92
CA ARG A 402 1.18 2.92 25.65
C ARG A 402 1.13 1.71 24.71
N ILE A 403 0.11 0.86 24.80
CA ILE A 403 -0.05 -0.29 23.89
C ILE A 403 -0.23 0.21 22.46
N VAL A 404 -1.16 1.14 22.22
CA VAL A 404 -1.43 1.70 20.88
C VAL A 404 -0.17 2.31 20.28
N HIS A 405 0.51 3.23 20.98
CA HIS A 405 1.75 3.87 20.50
C HIS A 405 2.96 2.92 20.32
N THR A 406 2.88 1.66 20.79
CA THR A 406 3.99 0.69 20.67
C THR A 406 3.69 -0.44 19.68
N ILE A 407 2.42 -0.70 19.36
CA ILE A 407 1.97 -1.91 18.66
C ILE A 407 1.06 -1.62 17.45
N SER A 408 0.32 -0.51 17.41
CA SER A 408 -0.51 -0.17 16.25
C SER A 408 0.32 0.43 15.11
N PHE A 409 0.40 -0.24 13.96
CA PHE A 409 1.12 0.20 12.75
C PHE A 409 0.49 1.40 12.00
N ASN A 410 -0.34 2.23 12.65
CA ASN A 410 -1.30 3.09 11.94
C ASN A 410 -0.77 4.42 11.39
N ASP A 411 0.45 4.84 11.74
CA ASP A 411 1.05 6.08 11.27
C ASP A 411 2.12 5.87 10.19
N LEU A 412 2.06 6.74 9.17
CA LEU A 412 3.09 6.87 8.14
C LEU A 412 4.33 7.58 8.72
N ASP A 413 5.51 7.20 8.20
CA ASP A 413 6.86 7.64 8.59
C ASP A 413 7.45 7.08 9.92
N TYR A 414 8.67 6.52 9.81
CA TYR A 414 9.57 5.98 10.86
C TYR A 414 9.23 4.61 11.50
N PRO A 415 10.25 3.83 11.92
CA PRO A 415 11.39 3.38 11.13
C PRO A 415 11.47 1.82 11.12
N GLU A 416 12.40 1.24 10.34
CA GLU A 416 12.51 -0.23 10.09
C GLU A 416 12.81 -1.13 11.32
N ILE A 417 12.80 -0.61 12.54
CA ILE A 417 13.23 -1.32 13.75
C ILE A 417 12.25 -1.11 14.92
N LEU A 418 11.40 -2.12 15.17
CA LEU A 418 10.89 -2.37 16.52
C LEU A 418 12.09 -2.61 17.45
N SER A 419 12.30 -1.73 18.44
CA SER A 419 13.49 -1.78 19.31
C SER A 419 13.60 -3.05 20.17
N ALA A 420 12.50 -3.80 20.31
CA ALA A 420 12.46 -5.17 20.81
C ALA A 420 11.49 -6.01 19.96
N PRO A 421 11.75 -7.32 19.74
CA PRO A 421 10.81 -8.24 19.08
C PRO A 421 9.39 -8.16 19.65
N LEU A 422 8.37 -8.26 18.79
CA LEU A 422 6.97 -7.99 19.15
C LEU A 422 6.48 -8.86 20.33
N GLY A 423 6.88 -10.14 20.37
CA GLY A 423 6.54 -11.05 21.47
C GLY A 423 7.07 -10.60 22.84
N LEU A 424 8.23 -9.93 22.91
CA LEU A 424 8.75 -9.39 24.18
C LEU A 424 7.96 -8.16 24.64
N SER A 425 7.57 -7.28 23.71
CA SER A 425 6.68 -6.15 24.00
C SER A 425 5.31 -6.63 24.50
N ILE A 426 4.74 -7.66 23.85
CA ILE A 426 3.48 -8.28 24.27
C ILE A 426 3.61 -8.89 25.67
N GLN A 427 4.65 -9.69 25.94
CA GLN A 427 4.88 -10.26 27.28
C GLN A 427 5.08 -9.18 28.37
N GLY A 428 5.74 -8.07 28.03
CA GLY A 428 5.90 -6.92 28.92
C GLY A 428 4.55 -6.29 29.30
N PHE A 429 3.71 -5.99 28.32
CA PHE A 429 2.37 -5.42 28.55
C PHE A 429 1.41 -6.40 29.23
N GLN A 430 1.47 -7.70 28.91
CA GLN A 430 0.76 -8.76 29.64
C GLN A 430 1.10 -8.75 31.13
N ALA A 431 2.40 -8.74 31.46
CA ALA A 431 2.88 -8.76 32.85
C ALA A 431 2.57 -7.46 33.62
N GLU A 432 2.35 -6.34 32.92
CA GLU A 432 1.88 -5.09 33.53
C GLU A 432 0.36 -5.10 33.73
N LEU A 433 -0.41 -5.55 32.74
CA LEU A 433 -1.87 -5.65 32.84
C LEU A 433 -2.32 -6.59 33.97
N GLN A 434 -1.65 -7.73 34.17
CA GLN A 434 -1.97 -8.64 35.27
C GLN A 434 -1.74 -7.99 36.65
N LYS A 435 -0.75 -7.10 36.79
CA LYS A 435 -0.55 -6.32 38.03
C LYS A 435 -1.66 -5.28 38.23
N ILE A 436 -2.13 -4.64 37.16
CA ILE A 436 -3.27 -3.72 37.22
C ILE A 436 -4.55 -4.48 37.59
N LYS A 437 -4.85 -5.61 36.92
CA LYS A 437 -6.00 -6.48 37.26
C LYS A 437 -5.98 -6.92 38.74
N ALA A 438 -4.81 -7.29 39.26
CA ALA A 438 -4.64 -7.68 40.67
C ALA A 438 -4.71 -6.51 41.68
N SER A 439 -4.69 -5.25 41.22
CA SER A 439 -4.77 -4.06 42.08
C SER A 439 -6.19 -3.54 42.34
N PHE A 440 -7.21 -4.13 41.69
CA PHE A 440 -8.59 -3.66 41.80
C PHE A 440 -9.30 -4.17 43.06
N SER A 441 -9.64 -3.26 43.97
CA SER A 441 -10.60 -3.48 45.06
C SER A 441 -11.89 -2.71 44.77
N CYS A 442 -12.82 -3.31 44.04
CA CYS A 442 -14.09 -2.70 43.65
C CYS A 442 -15.24 -3.71 43.71
N GLU A 443 -16.43 -3.25 44.11
CA GLU A 443 -17.67 -4.04 44.06
C GLU A 443 -18.33 -3.98 42.66
N PRO A 444 -19.27 -4.87 42.33
CA PRO A 444 -20.12 -4.73 41.15
C PRO A 444 -21.00 -3.46 41.23
N PRO A 445 -21.21 -2.72 40.11
CA PRO A 445 -20.81 -3.04 38.75
C PRO A 445 -19.38 -2.60 38.38
N HIS A 446 -18.68 -1.85 39.23
CA HIS A 446 -17.36 -1.28 38.92
C HIS A 446 -16.31 -2.35 38.61
N SER A 447 -16.33 -3.48 39.31
CA SER A 447 -15.48 -4.64 39.00
C SER A 447 -15.74 -5.22 37.61
N SER A 448 -17.00 -5.47 37.23
CA SER A 448 -17.37 -5.94 35.88
C SER A 448 -16.95 -4.95 34.79
N ILE A 449 -17.06 -3.64 35.05
CA ILE A 449 -16.67 -2.59 34.10
C ILE A 449 -15.15 -2.54 33.95
N LEU A 450 -14.38 -2.48 35.05
CA LEU A 450 -12.92 -2.55 35.00
C LEU A 450 -12.43 -3.85 34.35
N ALA A 451 -13.13 -4.97 34.54
CA ALA A 451 -12.84 -6.23 33.88
C ALA A 451 -13.00 -6.12 32.36
N PHE A 452 -14.13 -5.68 31.82
CA PHE A 452 -14.26 -5.56 30.36
C PHE A 452 -13.35 -4.47 29.76
N HIS A 453 -13.09 -3.36 30.48
CA HIS A 453 -12.06 -2.39 30.08
C HIS A 453 -10.67 -3.05 29.93
N CYS A 454 -10.28 -3.93 30.85
CA CYS A 454 -9.02 -4.68 30.74
C CYS A 454 -9.04 -5.71 29.59
N ASN A 455 -10.20 -6.31 29.28
CA ASN A 455 -10.34 -7.14 28.09
C ASN A 455 -10.21 -6.31 26.79
N THR A 456 -10.63 -5.04 26.78
CA THR A 456 -10.35 -4.13 25.66
C THR A 456 -8.84 -3.88 25.50
N LEU A 457 -8.08 -3.75 26.59
CA LEU A 457 -6.61 -3.68 26.48
C LEU A 457 -6.01 -4.96 25.89
N GLU A 458 -6.52 -6.13 26.25
CA GLU A 458 -6.08 -7.40 25.66
C GLU A 458 -6.45 -7.50 24.18
N ILE A 459 -7.65 -7.05 23.78
CA ILE A 459 -8.02 -6.92 22.36
C ILE A 459 -7.03 -5.98 21.64
N LEU A 460 -6.76 -4.78 22.18
CA LEU A 460 -5.81 -3.82 21.58
C LEU A 460 -4.38 -4.36 21.49
N LEU A 461 -3.98 -5.22 22.44
CA LEU A 461 -2.66 -5.86 22.50
C LEU A 461 -2.50 -7.00 21.48
N TYR A 462 -3.56 -7.77 21.23
CA TYR A 462 -3.50 -8.98 20.40
C TYR A 462 -4.07 -8.81 18.98
N GLN A 463 -4.89 -7.78 18.72
CA GLN A 463 -5.45 -7.50 17.39
C GLN A 463 -4.39 -7.34 16.29
N ILE A 464 -3.13 -7.09 16.66
CA ILE A 464 -2.01 -6.98 15.74
C ILE A 464 -1.81 -8.23 14.88
N ALA A 465 -2.16 -9.42 15.40
CA ALA A 465 -2.10 -10.67 14.64
C ALA A 465 -3.16 -10.78 13.54
N LEU A 466 -4.17 -9.89 13.53
CA LEU A 466 -5.17 -9.74 12.46
C LEU A 466 -4.71 -8.74 11.37
N SER A 467 -3.47 -8.23 11.41
CA SER A 467 -2.86 -7.48 10.30
C SER A 467 -2.29 -8.45 9.26
N GLU A 468 -2.68 -8.31 7.99
CA GLU A 468 -2.24 -9.19 6.90
C GLU A 468 -0.72 -9.08 6.65
N GLU A 469 -0.14 -7.91 6.93
CA GLU A 469 1.28 -7.60 6.73
C GLU A 469 2.22 -8.23 7.77
N LEU A 470 1.68 -8.70 8.91
CA LEU A 470 2.49 -9.23 10.02
C LEU A 470 3.19 -10.54 9.61
N SER A 471 4.52 -10.55 9.59
CA SER A 471 5.31 -11.75 9.36
C SER A 471 5.65 -12.45 10.68
N ASP A 472 5.59 -13.79 10.68
CA ASP A 472 5.94 -14.60 11.86
C ASP A 472 7.36 -14.32 12.40
N ALA A 473 8.28 -13.88 11.53
CA ALA A 473 9.63 -13.45 11.90
C ALA A 473 9.66 -12.23 12.85
N GLN A 474 8.61 -11.40 12.86
CA GLN A 474 8.48 -10.24 13.76
C GLN A 474 7.97 -10.62 15.15
N CYS A 475 7.24 -11.73 15.27
CA CYS A 475 6.73 -12.24 16.56
C CYS A 475 7.87 -12.68 17.49
N GLY A 476 8.93 -13.29 16.92
CA GLY A 476 10.11 -13.76 17.63
C GLY A 476 10.27 -15.29 17.57
N GLY A 477 11.30 -15.82 18.23
CA GLY A 477 11.61 -17.24 18.20
C GLY A 477 10.74 -18.07 19.15
N TYR A 478 9.97 -19.03 18.61
CA TYR A 478 9.30 -20.19 19.23
C TYR A 478 8.42 -20.03 20.49
N THR A 479 8.57 -19.03 21.35
CA THR A 479 7.80 -18.92 22.61
C THR A 479 6.51 -18.09 22.50
N VAL A 480 6.34 -17.35 21.40
CA VAL A 480 5.10 -16.65 21.04
C VAL A 480 4.96 -16.73 19.53
N THR A 481 4.07 -17.59 19.05
CA THR A 481 3.69 -17.67 17.62
C THR A 481 2.59 -16.66 17.30
N ARG A 482 2.37 -16.38 16.01
CA ARG A 482 1.22 -15.61 15.55
C ARG A 482 -0.11 -16.27 15.96
N LEU A 483 -0.15 -17.60 15.95
CA LEU A 483 -1.31 -18.40 16.35
C LEU A 483 -1.65 -18.23 17.84
N ASP A 484 -0.65 -18.21 18.72
CA ASP A 484 -0.87 -17.95 20.16
C ASP A 484 -1.50 -16.56 20.39
N ILE A 485 -1.05 -15.55 19.64
CA ILE A 485 -1.61 -14.19 19.72
C ILE A 485 -3.07 -14.17 19.21
N LEU A 486 -3.40 -14.90 18.14
CA LEU A 486 -4.78 -15.04 17.67
C LEU A 486 -5.69 -15.73 18.70
N PHE A 487 -5.23 -16.82 19.33
CA PHE A 487 -5.96 -17.47 20.42
C PHE A 487 -6.17 -16.54 21.63
N HIS A 488 -5.16 -15.77 22.02
CA HIS A 488 -5.30 -14.77 23.08
C HIS A 488 -6.25 -13.63 22.70
N CYS A 489 -6.26 -13.19 21.43
CA CYS A 489 -7.23 -12.21 20.92
C CYS A 489 -8.67 -12.74 20.99
N LEU A 490 -8.88 -14.02 20.64
CA LEU A 490 -10.19 -14.68 20.70
C LEU A 490 -10.69 -14.83 22.14
N GLU A 491 -9.85 -15.33 23.05
CA GLU A 491 -10.25 -15.51 24.46
C GLU A 491 -10.47 -14.18 25.17
N ALA A 492 -9.72 -13.13 24.83
CA ALA A 492 -9.97 -11.76 25.30
C ALA A 492 -11.29 -11.20 24.77
N THR A 493 -11.62 -11.45 23.50
CA THR A 493 -12.90 -11.03 22.89
C THR A 493 -14.09 -11.75 23.52
N LYS A 494 -13.98 -13.07 23.75
CA LYS A 494 -14.95 -13.88 24.49
C LYS A 494 -15.11 -13.42 25.94
N SER A 495 -14.00 -13.14 26.62
CA SER A 495 -13.98 -12.66 28.00
C SER A 495 -14.53 -11.23 28.13
N PHE A 496 -14.34 -10.36 27.13
CA PHE A 496 -15.01 -9.06 27.04
C PHE A 496 -16.53 -9.23 27.08
N PHE A 497 -17.09 -10.03 26.17
CA PHE A 497 -18.55 -10.22 26.10
C PHE A 497 -19.11 -10.93 27.34
N HIS A 498 -18.41 -11.93 27.90
CA HIS A 498 -18.81 -12.54 29.17
C HIS A 498 -18.94 -11.50 30.30
N ASN A 499 -17.94 -10.66 30.49
CA ASN A 499 -17.96 -9.63 31.52
C ASN A 499 -18.98 -8.52 31.21
N PHE A 500 -19.17 -8.16 29.95
CA PHE A 500 -20.20 -7.21 29.52
C PHE A 500 -21.62 -7.72 29.81
N TYR A 501 -21.92 -9.00 29.54
CA TYR A 501 -23.21 -9.60 29.87
C TYR A 501 -23.43 -9.81 31.38
N SER A 502 -22.37 -9.85 32.20
CA SER A 502 -22.47 -9.90 33.66
C SER A 502 -23.08 -8.64 34.28
N VAL A 503 -23.01 -7.50 33.57
CA VAL A 503 -23.60 -6.24 34.03
C VAL A 503 -25.12 -6.36 34.05
N SER A 504 -25.73 -5.95 35.17
CA SER A 504 -27.19 -5.91 35.31
C SER A 504 -27.83 -4.99 34.27
N SER A 505 -28.89 -5.47 33.64
CA SER A 505 -29.58 -4.82 32.52
C SER A 505 -30.19 -3.46 32.92
N GLN A 506 -30.35 -3.20 34.23
CA GLN A 506 -30.74 -1.88 34.78
C GLN A 506 -29.73 -0.74 34.51
N TYR A 507 -28.45 -1.05 34.27
CA TYR A 507 -27.41 -0.04 34.00
C TYR A 507 -27.31 0.32 32.51
N PHE A 508 -27.79 -0.55 31.62
CA PHE A 508 -27.70 -0.38 30.17
C PHE A 508 -28.31 0.93 29.62
N PRO A 509 -29.42 1.49 30.16
CA PRO A 509 -29.92 2.81 29.76
C PRO A 509 -28.96 3.97 30.04
N PHE A 510 -28.02 3.78 30.98
CA PHE A 510 -27.15 4.84 31.51
C PHE A 510 -25.67 4.65 31.13
N LEU A 511 -25.30 3.57 30.43
CA LEU A 511 -23.90 3.31 30.04
C LEU A 511 -23.35 4.44 29.14
N PRO A 512 -22.21 5.07 29.53
CA PRO A 512 -21.50 6.03 28.69
C PRO A 512 -21.22 5.54 27.27
N PHE A 513 -21.19 6.48 26.33
CA PHE A 513 -20.81 6.28 24.93
C PHE A 513 -19.45 5.56 24.80
N THR A 514 -18.48 5.82 25.68
CA THR A 514 -17.19 5.09 25.69
C THR A 514 -17.31 3.59 25.93
N ILE A 515 -18.34 3.13 26.65
CA ILE A 515 -18.62 1.70 26.86
C ILE A 515 -19.24 1.10 25.59
N TRP A 516 -20.11 1.86 24.92
CA TRP A 516 -20.61 1.48 23.60
C TRP A 516 -19.50 1.43 22.54
N CYS A 517 -18.52 2.35 22.57
CA CYS A 517 -17.32 2.29 21.71
C CYS A 517 -16.53 0.99 21.93
N GLN A 518 -16.28 0.59 23.18
CA GLN A 518 -15.60 -0.67 23.49
C GLN A 518 -16.36 -1.89 22.96
N SER A 519 -17.69 -1.93 23.17
CA SER A 519 -18.53 -3.01 22.62
C SER A 519 -18.50 -3.05 21.08
N GLY A 520 -18.47 -1.89 20.42
CA GLY A 520 -18.33 -1.79 18.95
C GLY A 520 -16.98 -2.27 18.46
N HIS A 521 -15.89 -1.90 19.15
CA HIS A 521 -14.54 -2.37 18.86
C HIS A 521 -14.42 -3.90 19.06
N ALA A 522 -14.96 -4.45 20.15
CA ALA A 522 -15.01 -5.90 20.38
C ALA A 522 -15.87 -6.63 19.34
N VAL A 523 -17.01 -6.07 18.91
CA VAL A 523 -17.82 -6.60 17.81
C VAL A 523 -17.04 -6.61 16.49
N VAL A 524 -16.30 -5.54 16.17
CA VAL A 524 -15.46 -5.46 14.97
C VAL A 524 -14.31 -6.48 15.03
N THR A 525 -13.66 -6.65 16.19
CA THR A 525 -12.60 -7.66 16.37
C THR A 525 -13.15 -9.08 16.25
N LEU A 526 -14.31 -9.39 16.83
CA LEU A 526 -14.98 -10.67 16.63
C LEU A 526 -15.30 -10.89 15.14
N SER A 527 -15.85 -9.88 14.48
CA SER A 527 -16.13 -9.92 13.03
C SER A 527 -14.89 -10.21 12.19
N ARG A 528 -13.71 -9.70 12.59
CA ARG A 528 -12.42 -10.02 11.97
C ARG A 528 -12.01 -11.47 12.29
N LEU A 529 -11.96 -11.86 13.58
CA LEU A 529 -11.56 -13.22 14.01
C LEU A 529 -12.37 -14.32 13.32
N SER A 530 -13.68 -14.13 13.15
CA SER A 530 -14.59 -15.08 12.49
C SER A 530 -14.50 -15.11 10.96
N LEU A 531 -13.73 -14.20 10.34
CA LEU A 531 -13.54 -14.09 8.89
C LEU A 531 -12.06 -14.03 8.47
N PHE A 532 -11.11 -14.18 9.39
CA PHE A 532 -9.70 -13.99 9.12
C PHE A 532 -9.10 -15.22 8.43
N GLN A 533 -8.90 -15.15 7.12
CA GLN A 533 -8.44 -16.27 6.29
C GLN A 533 -6.93 -16.21 5.93
N SER A 534 -6.26 -15.09 6.21
CA SER A 534 -4.90 -14.79 5.72
C SER A 534 -3.77 -15.54 6.45
N TYR A 535 -4.10 -16.52 7.30
CA TYR A 535 -3.16 -17.37 8.02
C TYR A 535 -3.68 -18.82 8.09
N ASN A 536 -2.98 -19.74 7.42
CA ASN A 536 -3.47 -21.08 7.11
C ASN A 536 -3.83 -21.95 8.33
N ASP A 537 -3.22 -21.72 9.49
CA ASP A 537 -3.45 -22.53 10.70
C ASP A 537 -4.57 -21.97 11.60
N TRP A 538 -5.34 -20.98 11.14
CA TRP A 538 -6.47 -20.38 11.89
C TRP A 538 -7.81 -21.03 11.52
N ASP A 539 -8.38 -21.79 12.47
CA ASP A 539 -9.65 -22.51 12.29
C ASP A 539 -10.87 -21.63 12.62
N LEU A 540 -11.62 -21.25 11.59
CA LEU A 540 -12.85 -20.46 11.71
C LEU A 540 -14.04 -21.22 12.35
N GLU A 541 -14.02 -22.55 12.34
CA GLU A 541 -15.03 -23.37 13.03
C GLU A 541 -14.71 -23.50 14.53
N TYR A 542 -13.41 -23.54 14.89
CA TYR A 542 -12.97 -23.35 16.28
C TYR A 542 -13.39 -21.96 16.80
N VAL A 543 -13.23 -20.90 16.01
CA VAL A 543 -13.72 -19.56 16.38
C VAL A 543 -15.23 -19.59 16.64
N ARG A 544 -16.03 -20.15 15.71
CA ARG A 544 -17.50 -20.18 15.85
C ARG A 544 -17.96 -20.98 17.07
N SER A 545 -17.36 -22.14 17.32
CA SER A 545 -17.67 -22.97 18.49
C SER A 545 -17.19 -22.37 19.81
N THR A 546 -16.21 -21.47 19.78
CA THR A 546 -15.76 -20.69 20.95
C THR A 546 -16.66 -19.50 21.23
N ILE A 547 -17.05 -18.74 20.19
CA ILE A 547 -17.98 -17.61 20.26
C ILE A 547 -18.54 -17.27 18.87
N ASP A 548 -19.83 -17.53 18.63
CA ASP A 548 -20.49 -17.14 17.38
C ASP A 548 -20.84 -15.65 17.35
N TYR A 549 -20.67 -15.03 16.18
CA TYR A 549 -20.93 -13.60 15.97
C TYR A 549 -22.44 -13.26 16.03
N ASN A 550 -23.31 -14.09 15.47
CA ASN A 550 -24.75 -13.82 15.44
C ASN A 550 -25.37 -13.95 16.83
N ASP A 551 -25.02 -15.02 17.56
CA ASP A 551 -25.46 -15.23 18.95
C ASP A 551 -24.97 -14.08 19.86
N THR A 552 -23.75 -13.59 19.63
CA THR A 552 -23.20 -12.42 20.35
C THR A 552 -24.03 -11.16 20.09
N ILE A 553 -24.42 -10.88 18.84
CA ILE A 553 -25.26 -9.72 18.52
C ILE A 553 -26.70 -9.90 19.04
N ASP A 554 -27.28 -11.11 19.01
CA ASP A 554 -28.62 -11.35 19.56
C ASP A 554 -28.64 -11.22 21.08
N ARG A 555 -27.61 -11.69 21.79
CA ARG A 555 -27.50 -11.55 23.24
C ARG A 555 -27.26 -10.10 23.68
N LEU A 556 -26.58 -9.29 22.84
CA LEU A 556 -26.53 -7.83 23.01
C LEU A 556 -27.90 -7.17 22.79
N ALA A 557 -28.67 -7.64 21.80
CA ALA A 557 -30.03 -7.14 21.54
C ALA A 557 -31.00 -7.51 22.68
N GLN A 558 -30.94 -8.74 23.19
CA GLN A 558 -31.70 -9.19 24.36
C GLN A 558 -31.41 -8.31 25.57
N LYS A 559 -30.13 -8.02 25.86
CA LYS A 559 -29.74 -7.13 26.96
C LYS A 559 -30.32 -5.72 26.84
N LEU A 560 -30.44 -5.19 25.62
CA LEU A 560 -31.12 -3.90 25.37
C LEU A 560 -32.64 -3.99 25.49
N GLU A 561 -33.26 -5.13 25.18
CA GLU A 561 -34.70 -5.35 25.37
C GLU A 561 -35.04 -5.46 26.85
N GLU A 562 -34.29 -6.26 27.62
CA GLU A 562 -34.36 -6.33 29.09
C GLU A 562 -34.23 -4.93 29.73
N ALA A 563 -33.28 -4.14 29.24
CA ALA A 563 -33.02 -2.78 29.73
C ALA A 563 -34.20 -1.81 29.55
N ARG A 564 -35.11 -2.04 28.59
CA ARG A 564 -36.31 -1.21 28.42
C ARG A 564 -37.23 -1.26 29.63
N SER A 565 -37.29 -2.40 30.33
CA SER A 565 -38.14 -2.56 31.53
C SER A 565 -37.72 -1.67 32.72
N PHE A 566 -36.52 -1.07 32.66
CA PHE A 566 -35.99 -0.14 33.66
C PHE A 566 -36.16 1.34 33.27
N ILE A 567 -36.74 1.63 32.10
CA ILE A 567 -37.15 2.96 31.66
C ILE A 567 -38.56 3.22 32.22
N GLN A 568 -38.89 4.44 32.64
CA GLN A 568 -40.14 4.67 33.39
C GLN A 568 -41.43 4.47 32.55
N PRO A 569 -42.46 3.81 33.10
CA PRO A 569 -43.67 3.42 32.36
C PRO A 569 -44.65 4.56 32.04
N ASN A 570 -44.32 5.82 32.38
CA ASN A 570 -45.10 7.00 31.98
C ASN A 570 -44.76 7.48 30.55
N ILE A 571 -43.80 6.84 29.88
CA ILE A 571 -43.46 7.11 28.48
C ILE A 571 -44.28 6.13 27.61
N ALA A 572 -44.99 6.65 26.61
CA ALA A 572 -45.69 5.82 25.65
C ALA A 572 -44.71 4.90 24.89
N SER A 573 -45.13 3.71 24.48
CA SER A 573 -44.27 2.67 23.89
C SER A 573 -43.37 3.15 22.75
N ASP A 574 -43.81 4.17 22.04
CA ASP A 574 -43.21 4.66 20.80
C ASP A 574 -42.18 5.80 21.04
N GLU A 575 -42.08 6.31 22.28
CA GLU A 575 -41.19 7.43 22.68
C GLU A 575 -39.88 6.99 23.36
N LEU A 576 -39.44 5.73 23.17
CA LEU A 576 -38.20 5.19 23.73
C LEU A 576 -36.99 6.13 23.55
N PRO A 577 -36.14 6.34 24.59
CA PRO A 577 -35.01 7.26 24.52
C PRO A 577 -34.09 6.93 23.34
N GLU A 578 -33.56 7.98 22.70
CA GLU A 578 -33.11 7.92 21.29
C GLU A 578 -31.97 6.91 21.05
N ILE A 579 -31.20 6.60 22.09
CA ILE A 579 -30.16 5.56 22.08
C ILE A 579 -30.70 4.15 21.77
N PHE A 580 -31.88 3.77 22.26
CA PHE A 580 -32.40 2.40 22.17
C PHE A 580 -32.84 2.01 20.76
N GLY A 581 -33.75 2.80 20.15
CA GLY A 581 -34.22 2.54 18.78
C GLY A 581 -33.08 2.54 17.74
N ARG A 582 -32.04 3.34 18.00
CA ARG A 582 -30.83 3.40 17.18
C ARG A 582 -29.91 2.19 17.40
N LEU A 583 -29.67 1.75 18.64
CA LEU A 583 -28.81 0.59 18.90
C LEU A 583 -29.41 -0.72 18.35
N SER A 584 -30.70 -1.00 18.58
CA SER A 584 -31.37 -2.18 17.99
C SER A 584 -31.34 -2.17 16.45
N SER A 585 -31.35 -0.98 15.83
CA SER A 585 -31.21 -0.83 14.38
C SER A 585 -29.77 -0.99 13.90
N ARG A 586 -28.77 -0.54 14.68
CA ARG A 586 -27.35 -0.82 14.41
C ARG A 586 -27.01 -2.30 14.52
N MET A 587 -27.58 -3.03 15.48
CA MET A 587 -27.34 -4.48 15.63
C MET A 587 -27.80 -5.27 14.39
N ARG A 588 -28.96 -4.92 13.82
CA ARG A 588 -29.41 -5.45 12.52
C ARG A 588 -28.42 -5.12 11.39
N LEU A 589 -27.94 -3.88 11.32
CA LEU A 589 -26.92 -3.47 10.34
C LEU A 589 -25.55 -4.12 10.56
N MET A 590 -25.18 -4.47 11.79
CA MET A 590 -23.94 -5.17 12.14
C MET A 590 -23.99 -6.65 11.74
N LYS A 591 -25.14 -7.31 11.91
CA LYS A 591 -25.37 -8.65 11.33
C LYS A 591 -25.34 -8.60 9.81
N GLU A 592 -26.08 -7.69 9.20
CA GLU A 592 -26.13 -7.57 7.74
C GLU A 592 -24.77 -7.21 7.13
N SER A 593 -24.00 -6.31 7.74
CA SER A 593 -22.65 -5.97 7.27
C SER A 593 -21.65 -7.12 7.46
N HIS A 594 -21.74 -7.90 8.54
CA HIS A 594 -20.94 -9.12 8.69
C HIS A 594 -21.33 -10.19 7.68
N ARG A 595 -22.63 -10.41 7.43
CA ARG A 595 -23.14 -11.29 6.37
C ARG A 595 -22.63 -10.86 5.01
N GLN A 596 -22.77 -9.58 4.66
CA GLN A 596 -22.26 -9.03 3.40
C GLN A 596 -20.74 -9.15 3.28
N LYS A 597 -19.97 -8.94 4.36
CA LYS A 597 -18.51 -9.17 4.37
C LYS A 597 -18.15 -10.64 4.21
N LYS A 598 -18.89 -11.54 4.87
CA LYS A 598 -18.71 -12.99 4.73
C LYS A 598 -19.03 -13.42 3.30
N GLU A 599 -20.18 -13.05 2.76
CA GLU A 599 -20.56 -13.32 1.37
C GLU A 599 -19.61 -12.67 0.37
N ALA A 600 -19.06 -11.49 0.67
CA ALA A 600 -18.05 -10.84 -0.15
C ALA A 600 -16.67 -11.51 -0.03
N MET A 601 -16.33 -12.19 1.07
CA MET A 601 -15.11 -13.01 1.20
C MET A 601 -15.30 -14.42 0.62
N GLU A 602 -16.48 -15.02 0.73
CA GLU A 602 -16.81 -16.30 0.08
C GLU A 602 -16.93 -16.12 -1.45
N LYS A 603 -17.45 -14.96 -1.89
CA LYS A 603 -17.35 -14.50 -3.28
C LYS A 603 -15.91 -14.14 -3.63
N ALA A 604 -15.18 -13.36 -2.84
CA ALA A 604 -13.77 -13.06 -3.14
C ALA A 604 -12.90 -14.32 -3.17
N GLN A 605 -13.21 -15.38 -2.43
CA GLN A 605 -12.54 -16.68 -2.57
C GLN A 605 -13.00 -17.43 -3.82
N HIS A 606 -14.29 -17.44 -4.18
CA HIS A 606 -14.73 -17.91 -5.49
C HIS A 606 -14.10 -17.10 -6.63
N GLU A 607 -13.87 -15.81 -6.42
CA GLU A 607 -13.27 -14.81 -7.31
C GLU A 607 -11.73 -14.73 -7.15
N ASP A 608 -11.10 -15.49 -6.26
CA ASP A 608 -9.64 -15.76 -6.19
C ASP A 608 -9.36 -17.23 -6.55
N ILE A 609 -10.43 -17.97 -6.89
CA ILE A 609 -10.47 -19.23 -7.63
C ILE A 609 -10.86 -18.96 -9.10
N GLN A 610 -11.63 -17.90 -9.39
CA GLN A 610 -12.02 -17.44 -10.74
C GLN A 610 -11.23 -16.19 -11.23
N ASN A 611 -10.72 -15.34 -10.33
CA ASN A 611 -9.76 -14.26 -10.64
C ASN A 611 -8.40 -14.38 -9.89
N GLN A 612 -8.10 -15.55 -9.29
CA GLN A 612 -6.90 -16.21 -9.83
C GLN A 612 -7.19 -16.27 -11.32
N PRO A 613 -6.42 -15.59 -12.20
CA PRO A 613 -6.81 -15.43 -13.59
C PRO A 613 -7.12 -16.82 -14.15
N ASP A 614 -8.41 -17.11 -14.42
CA ASP A 614 -8.81 -18.49 -14.68
C ASP A 614 -8.30 -18.91 -16.05
N PHE A 615 -7.10 -19.43 -15.99
CA PHE A 615 -6.36 -19.90 -17.11
C PHE A 615 -6.87 -21.27 -17.60
N SER A 616 -7.99 -21.79 -17.06
CA SER A 616 -8.80 -22.79 -17.76
C SER A 616 -9.34 -22.24 -19.09
N PHE A 617 -9.76 -20.97 -19.13
CA PHE A 617 -10.04 -20.27 -20.38
C PHE A 617 -8.77 -20.09 -21.24
N MET A 618 -7.61 -19.87 -20.62
CA MET A 618 -6.31 -19.75 -21.31
C MET A 618 -5.51 -21.07 -21.41
N PHE A 619 -6.16 -22.24 -21.45
CA PHE A 619 -5.45 -23.51 -21.75
C PHE A 619 -4.68 -23.48 -23.09
N SER A 620 -4.96 -22.49 -23.96
CA SER A 620 -4.38 -22.31 -25.29
C SER A 620 -3.08 -21.50 -25.36
N ASP A 621 -2.76 -20.66 -24.37
CA ASP A 621 -1.51 -19.87 -24.43
C ASP A 621 -0.33 -20.67 -23.87
N SER A 622 0.47 -21.19 -24.79
CA SER A 622 1.65 -21.99 -24.49
C SER A 622 2.82 -21.56 -25.36
N PHE A 623 4.01 -21.57 -24.77
CA PHE A 623 5.18 -20.86 -25.28
C PHE A 623 6.48 -21.61 -24.95
N PHE A 624 7.60 -21.09 -25.46
CA PHE A 624 8.91 -21.72 -25.36
C PHE A 624 9.94 -20.77 -24.73
N ILE A 625 10.75 -21.30 -23.80
CA ILE A 625 11.93 -20.61 -23.26
C ILE A 625 13.22 -21.39 -23.50
N GLY A 626 14.24 -20.71 -24.04
CA GLY A 626 15.52 -21.31 -24.37
C GLY A 626 16.43 -21.55 -23.16
N PRO A 627 17.51 -22.34 -23.33
CA PRO A 627 18.49 -22.61 -22.27
C PRO A 627 19.10 -21.37 -21.60
N THR A 628 19.14 -20.22 -22.29
CA THR A 628 19.63 -18.94 -21.74
C THR A 628 18.71 -18.40 -20.64
N ALA A 629 17.40 -18.43 -20.87
CA ALA A 629 16.38 -18.07 -19.88
C ALA A 629 16.27 -19.11 -18.76
N ILE A 630 16.34 -20.41 -19.10
CA ILE A 630 16.28 -21.50 -18.11
C ILE A 630 17.46 -21.43 -17.12
N ARG A 631 18.66 -20.98 -17.54
CA ARG A 631 19.78 -20.69 -16.62
C ARG A 631 19.40 -19.70 -15.52
N ALA A 632 18.68 -18.63 -15.86
CA ALA A 632 18.24 -17.63 -14.89
C ALA A 632 17.16 -18.18 -13.94
N VAL A 633 16.18 -18.94 -14.46
CA VAL A 633 15.15 -19.60 -13.63
C VAL A 633 15.80 -20.55 -12.62
N LYS A 634 16.82 -21.32 -13.04
CA LYS A 634 17.54 -22.29 -12.19
C LYS A 634 18.34 -21.67 -11.03
N LYS A 635 18.51 -20.34 -10.97
CA LYS A 635 19.12 -19.66 -9.81
C LYS A 635 18.23 -19.64 -8.57
N TRP A 636 16.92 -19.84 -8.73
CA TRP A 636 15.93 -19.76 -7.65
C TRP A 636 15.40 -21.18 -7.36
N PRO A 637 15.79 -21.83 -6.24
CA PRO A 637 15.54 -23.26 -6.04
C PRO A 637 14.07 -23.67 -6.10
N ASP A 638 13.16 -22.86 -5.55
CA ASP A 638 11.71 -23.11 -5.57
C ASP A 638 11.13 -22.94 -6.97
N MET A 639 11.41 -21.80 -7.62
CA MET A 639 11.00 -21.53 -9.00
C MET A 639 11.50 -22.63 -9.97
N ALA A 640 12.72 -23.14 -9.75
CA ALA A 640 13.28 -24.25 -10.51
C ALA A 640 12.56 -25.59 -10.25
N ARG A 641 12.19 -25.88 -8.99
CA ARG A 641 11.38 -27.06 -8.61
C ARG A 641 9.98 -27.01 -9.19
N GLU A 642 9.35 -25.83 -9.27
CA GLU A 642 8.03 -25.68 -9.89
C GLU A 642 8.12 -25.76 -11.43
N ASN A 643 9.13 -25.13 -12.05
CA ASN A 643 9.35 -25.20 -13.50
C ASN A 643 9.50 -26.66 -13.96
N ALA A 644 10.23 -27.48 -13.19
CA ALA A 644 10.41 -28.91 -13.46
C ALA A 644 9.10 -29.74 -13.44
N LYS A 645 7.99 -29.22 -12.87
CA LYS A 645 6.67 -29.87 -12.87
C LYS A 645 5.81 -29.51 -14.09
N ILE A 646 6.16 -28.46 -14.83
CA ILE A 646 5.33 -27.90 -15.91
C ILE A 646 6.06 -27.78 -17.25
N GLU A 647 7.32 -28.24 -17.32
CA GLU A 647 8.12 -28.23 -18.55
C GLU A 647 7.82 -29.46 -19.41
N TYR A 648 7.40 -29.23 -20.66
CA TYR A 648 7.18 -30.26 -21.65
C TYR A 648 8.37 -30.29 -22.62
N ARG A 649 8.96 -31.48 -22.82
CA ARG A 649 10.03 -31.67 -23.82
C ARG A 649 9.42 -31.75 -25.20
N MET A 650 9.92 -30.94 -26.14
CA MET A 650 9.37 -30.88 -27.50
C MET A 650 9.90 -32.03 -28.37
N TRP A 651 9.13 -33.12 -28.46
CA TRP A 651 9.21 -34.04 -29.60
C TRP A 651 8.43 -33.44 -30.77
N MET A 652 9.06 -33.35 -31.94
CA MET A 652 8.44 -32.74 -33.12
C MET A 652 8.35 -33.73 -34.27
N SER A 653 7.19 -33.76 -34.94
CA SER A 653 6.95 -34.43 -36.21
C SER A 653 6.52 -33.42 -37.27
N TRP A 654 6.67 -33.79 -38.54
CA TRP A 654 6.33 -32.95 -39.68
C TRP A 654 5.41 -33.69 -40.64
N HIS A 655 4.36 -33.01 -41.09
CA HIS A 655 3.33 -33.50 -42.00
C HIS A 655 3.13 -32.53 -43.17
N GLN A 656 2.76 -33.04 -44.33
CA GLN A 656 2.13 -32.25 -45.38
C GLN A 656 0.66 -31.97 -45.00
N ILE A 657 0.07 -30.93 -45.60
CA ILE A 657 -1.28 -30.46 -45.27
C ILE A 657 -2.40 -31.48 -45.61
N ASP A 658 -2.09 -32.51 -46.37
CA ASP A 658 -2.95 -33.67 -46.67
C ASP A 658 -2.93 -34.77 -45.59
N GLY A 659 -2.03 -34.66 -44.60
CA GLY A 659 -1.79 -35.66 -43.56
C GLY A 659 -0.61 -36.61 -43.82
N LYS A 660 0.06 -36.56 -44.98
CA LYS A 660 1.24 -37.37 -45.27
C LYS A 660 2.38 -36.98 -44.32
N LYS A 661 2.79 -37.90 -43.45
CA LYS A 661 3.92 -37.69 -42.53
C LYS A 661 5.25 -37.69 -43.28
N VAL A 662 6.03 -36.63 -43.10
CA VAL A 662 7.34 -36.39 -43.75
C VAL A 662 8.49 -36.78 -42.82
N ALA A 663 8.41 -36.46 -41.52
CA ALA A 663 9.51 -36.71 -40.58
C ALA A 663 9.06 -36.84 -39.11
N GLY A 664 9.95 -37.37 -38.27
CA GLY A 664 9.78 -37.49 -36.82
C GLY A 664 8.89 -38.66 -36.36
N PRO A 665 8.47 -38.70 -35.08
CA PRO A 665 8.82 -37.74 -34.03
C PRO A 665 10.31 -37.77 -33.68
N SER A 666 10.89 -36.60 -33.39
CA SER A 666 12.26 -36.49 -32.88
C SER A 666 12.36 -35.37 -31.85
N LEU A 667 13.10 -35.60 -30.77
CA LEU A 667 13.35 -34.61 -29.73
C LEU A 667 14.15 -33.42 -30.32
N ILE A 668 13.63 -32.20 -30.14
CA ILE A 668 14.33 -30.96 -30.52
C ILE A 668 15.38 -30.61 -29.44
N ALA A 669 16.48 -31.36 -29.46
CA ALA A 669 17.66 -31.08 -28.65
C ALA A 669 18.60 -30.11 -29.39
N MET A 670 19.06 -29.06 -28.70
CA MET A 670 19.90 -27.99 -29.29
C MET A 670 21.38 -28.42 -29.41
N HIS A 671 21.65 -29.42 -30.23
CA HIS A 671 23.01 -29.94 -30.49
C HIS A 671 23.84 -29.05 -31.43
N ALA A 672 25.16 -29.24 -31.41
CA ALA A 672 26.07 -28.65 -32.39
C ALA A 672 25.83 -29.22 -33.81
N SER A 673 26.06 -28.40 -34.83
CA SER A 673 25.77 -28.77 -36.23
C SER A 673 26.92 -29.53 -36.89
N LYS A 674 26.62 -30.72 -37.43
CA LYS A 674 27.28 -31.51 -38.51
C LYS A 674 28.80 -31.79 -38.46
N ASN A 675 29.63 -31.04 -37.75
CA ASN A 675 31.09 -31.24 -37.69
C ASN A 675 31.47 -32.00 -36.42
N GLY A 676 32.16 -33.14 -36.58
CA GLY A 676 32.43 -34.11 -35.51
C GLY A 676 33.55 -33.73 -34.54
N GLU A 677 33.45 -32.60 -33.85
CA GLU A 677 34.30 -32.28 -32.69
C GLU A 677 33.77 -33.00 -31.45
N THR A 678 34.19 -34.27 -31.24
CA THR A 678 33.97 -34.96 -29.96
C THR A 678 34.86 -34.34 -28.89
N SER A 679 34.28 -33.51 -28.01
CA SER A 679 34.96 -33.02 -26.82
C SER A 679 35.35 -34.19 -25.91
N VAL A 680 36.63 -34.29 -25.60
CA VAL A 680 37.15 -35.12 -24.51
C VAL A 680 36.52 -34.62 -23.18
N ASP A 681 36.45 -35.51 -22.18
CA ASP A 681 35.90 -35.24 -20.83
C ASP A 681 34.37 -35.06 -20.72
N GLY A 682 33.64 -36.14 -21.03
CA GLY A 682 32.55 -36.62 -20.17
C GLY A 682 31.31 -35.74 -19.91
N VAL A 683 30.26 -35.96 -20.70
CA VAL A 683 28.85 -35.59 -20.40
C VAL A 683 28.50 -34.10 -20.49
N GLU A 684 28.55 -33.50 -21.69
CA GLU A 684 27.58 -32.43 -22.03
C GLU A 684 26.17 -33.05 -22.03
N GLN A 685 25.34 -32.73 -21.03
CA GLN A 685 23.90 -33.04 -21.09
C GLN A 685 23.23 -32.19 -22.18
N PRO A 686 22.28 -32.73 -22.96
CA PRO A 686 21.58 -31.95 -23.97
C PRO A 686 20.79 -30.82 -23.31
N THR A 687 21.12 -29.57 -23.64
CA THR A 687 20.36 -28.39 -23.22
C THR A 687 19.05 -28.33 -24.01
N ASN A 688 18.04 -29.04 -23.51
CA ASN A 688 16.75 -29.19 -24.17
C ASN A 688 15.99 -27.86 -24.31
N ALA A 689 15.17 -27.81 -25.36
CA ALA A 689 14.20 -26.77 -25.59
C ALA A 689 12.90 -27.13 -24.84
N ASN A 690 12.59 -26.43 -23.75
CA ASN A 690 11.45 -26.74 -22.88
C ASN A 690 10.26 -25.80 -23.14
N ARG A 691 9.09 -26.40 -23.33
CA ARG A 691 7.80 -25.73 -23.60
C ARG A 691 6.98 -25.64 -22.33
N HIS A 692 6.22 -24.55 -22.18
CA HIS A 692 5.47 -24.24 -20.96
C HIS A 692 4.08 -23.70 -21.30
N SER A 693 3.10 -23.96 -20.44
CA SER A 693 1.88 -23.16 -20.41
C SER A 693 2.20 -21.78 -19.84
N ARG A 694 1.86 -20.70 -20.56
CA ARG A 694 2.09 -19.32 -20.10
C ARG A 694 1.39 -19.07 -18.76
N PRO A 695 0.11 -19.41 -18.58
CA PRO A 695 -0.53 -19.53 -17.27
C PRO A 695 0.33 -20.09 -16.14
N LYS A 696 0.75 -21.36 -16.27
CA LYS A 696 1.47 -22.06 -15.21
C LYS A 696 2.82 -21.41 -14.92
N PHE A 697 3.49 -20.85 -15.94
CA PHE A 697 4.74 -20.11 -15.77
C PHE A 697 4.55 -18.74 -15.11
N HIS A 698 3.47 -18.01 -15.41
CA HIS A 698 3.12 -16.76 -14.72
C HIS A 698 2.80 -17.00 -13.24
N ASN A 699 2.10 -18.10 -12.91
CA ASN A 699 1.87 -18.48 -11.51
C ASN A 699 3.18 -18.78 -10.77
N ILE A 700 4.15 -19.39 -11.43
CA ILE A 700 5.50 -19.62 -10.87
C ILE A 700 6.25 -18.31 -10.60
N LEU A 701 6.17 -17.33 -11.51
CA LEU A 701 6.73 -16.00 -11.29
C LEU A 701 6.03 -15.27 -10.14
N SER A 702 4.69 -15.32 -10.06
CA SER A 702 3.88 -14.72 -8.99
C SER A 702 4.14 -15.36 -7.62
N ASN A 703 4.29 -16.69 -7.57
CA ASN A 703 4.73 -17.39 -6.37
C ASN A 703 6.11 -16.93 -5.93
N GLN A 704 7.03 -16.68 -6.87
CA GLN A 704 8.38 -16.23 -6.55
C GLN A 704 8.44 -14.76 -6.10
N THR A 705 7.64 -13.85 -6.67
CA THR A 705 7.54 -12.46 -6.18
C THR A 705 6.94 -12.39 -4.78
N LYS A 706 5.88 -13.18 -4.50
CA LYS A 706 5.32 -13.35 -3.15
C LYS A 706 6.36 -13.83 -2.14
N ARG A 707 7.18 -14.85 -2.48
CA ARG A 707 8.26 -15.35 -1.60
C ARG A 707 9.32 -14.30 -1.25
N ILE A 708 9.69 -13.45 -2.19
CA ILE A 708 10.69 -12.37 -1.97
C ILE A 708 10.06 -11.07 -1.46
N ARG A 709 8.74 -11.05 -1.19
CA ARG A 709 7.97 -9.89 -0.72
C ARG A 709 8.07 -8.66 -1.63
N LEU A 710 8.14 -8.90 -2.94
CA LEU A 710 8.08 -7.82 -3.93
C LEU A 710 6.62 -7.37 -4.07
N SER A 711 6.35 -6.11 -3.73
CA SER A 711 5.00 -5.53 -3.86
C SER A 711 4.54 -5.54 -5.31
N MET A 712 3.29 -5.91 -5.54
CA MET A 712 2.67 -5.96 -6.86
C MET A 712 1.26 -5.39 -6.77
N GLU A 713 1.01 -4.31 -7.50
CA GLU A 713 -0.33 -3.73 -7.64
C GLU A 713 -0.95 -4.19 -8.96
N TYR A 714 -2.12 -4.81 -8.86
CA TYR A 714 -2.91 -5.24 -10.02
C TYR A 714 -3.91 -4.15 -10.44
N SER A 715 -4.42 -4.24 -11.67
CA SER A 715 -5.37 -3.28 -12.28
C SER A 715 -4.88 -1.83 -12.43
N LYS A 716 -3.63 -1.51 -12.05
CA LYS A 716 -2.99 -0.21 -12.28
C LYS A 716 -2.49 -0.06 -13.72
N GLN A 717 -3.29 0.55 -14.59
CA GLN A 717 -2.93 0.79 -15.99
C GLN A 717 -2.00 2.01 -16.13
N ALA A 718 -0.77 1.80 -16.62
CA ALA A 718 0.15 2.89 -16.98
C ALA A 718 -0.35 3.65 -18.22
N PHE A 719 -0.60 4.96 -18.07
CA PHE A 719 -1.13 5.83 -19.12
C PHE A 719 -0.03 6.66 -19.79
N LYS A 720 0.93 7.20 -19.02
CA LYS A 720 1.98 8.08 -19.53
C LYS A 720 3.29 7.95 -18.76
N PHE A 721 4.40 8.13 -19.46
CA PHE A 721 5.76 8.11 -18.88
C PHE A 721 6.45 9.45 -19.13
N TYR A 722 7.24 9.94 -18.18
CA TYR A 722 8.16 11.07 -18.37
C TYR A 722 9.32 11.05 -17.37
N GLU A 723 10.33 11.88 -17.60
CA GLU A 723 11.44 12.09 -16.65
C GLU A 723 11.26 13.45 -15.97
N ASN A 724 11.28 13.49 -14.64
CA ASN A 724 11.08 14.72 -13.89
C ASN A 724 12.31 15.64 -14.08
N PRO A 725 12.13 16.92 -14.49
CA PRO A 725 13.24 17.84 -14.67
C PRO A 725 14.01 18.08 -13.36
N ASN A 726 13.31 18.17 -12.23
CA ASN A 726 13.81 18.72 -10.97
C ASN A 726 14.38 17.64 -10.03
N THR A 727 13.69 16.52 -9.86
CA THR A 727 14.04 15.47 -8.87
C THR A 727 15.10 14.47 -9.35
N GLN A 728 15.43 14.48 -10.65
CA GLN A 728 16.23 13.44 -11.31
C GLN A 728 15.66 12.02 -11.14
N LYS A 729 14.33 11.89 -11.22
CA LYS A 729 13.62 10.60 -11.23
C LYS A 729 12.77 10.42 -12.51
N ALA A 730 12.32 9.20 -12.74
CA ALA A 730 11.30 8.87 -13.75
C ALA A 730 9.92 8.78 -13.10
N VAL A 731 8.88 9.14 -13.86
CA VAL A 731 7.49 9.18 -13.39
C VAL A 731 6.59 8.39 -14.34
N VAL A 732 5.71 7.57 -13.75
CA VAL A 732 4.55 6.99 -14.42
C VAL A 732 3.31 7.75 -13.95
N VAL A 733 2.44 8.13 -14.90
CA VAL A 733 1.06 8.52 -14.61
C VAL A 733 0.16 7.34 -14.97
N LEU A 734 -0.71 6.98 -14.05
CA LEU A 734 -1.68 5.90 -14.18
C LEU A 734 -3.00 6.42 -14.78
N ALA A 735 -3.89 5.51 -15.18
CA ALA A 735 -5.18 5.85 -15.80
C ALA A 735 -6.20 6.47 -14.81
N ASP A 736 -5.94 6.38 -13.51
CA ASP A 736 -6.65 7.05 -12.40
C ASP A 736 -6.00 8.40 -12.01
N ASP A 737 -5.13 8.95 -12.88
CA ASP A 737 -4.32 10.17 -12.69
C ASP A 737 -3.29 10.12 -11.54
N GLU A 738 -3.14 8.97 -10.86
CA GLU A 738 -2.10 8.74 -9.85
C GLU A 738 -0.68 8.82 -10.46
N ARG A 739 0.30 9.23 -9.64
CA ARG A 739 1.67 9.54 -10.07
C ARG A 739 2.69 8.82 -9.22
N LEU A 740 3.35 7.83 -9.83
CA LEU A 740 4.40 7.03 -9.19
C LEU A 740 5.78 7.53 -9.67
N GLU A 741 6.65 7.93 -8.75
CA GLU A 741 7.99 8.47 -9.05
C GLU A 741 9.12 7.58 -8.49
N ALA A 742 10.03 7.13 -9.35
CA ALA A 742 11.09 6.18 -9.04
C ALA A 742 12.44 6.56 -9.67
N ASP A 743 13.54 6.07 -9.11
CA ASP A 743 14.90 6.37 -9.62
C ASP A 743 15.12 5.84 -11.05
N VAL A 744 14.44 4.73 -11.39
CA VAL A 744 14.31 4.14 -12.73
C VAL A 744 12.90 3.55 -12.89
N VAL A 745 12.36 3.60 -14.10
CA VAL A 745 11.12 2.92 -14.52
C VAL A 745 11.46 1.95 -15.65
N ILE A 746 11.03 0.70 -15.49
CA ILE A 746 11.25 -0.39 -16.45
C ILE A 746 9.93 -0.64 -17.18
N ALA A 747 9.85 -0.23 -18.44
CA ALA A 747 8.70 -0.43 -19.30
C ALA A 747 8.73 -1.84 -19.92
N ALA A 748 7.97 -2.75 -19.33
CA ALA A 748 7.72 -4.11 -19.79
C ALA A 748 6.26 -4.32 -20.24
N ASP A 749 5.58 -3.23 -20.62
CA ASP A 749 4.14 -3.14 -20.96
C ASP A 749 3.78 -3.69 -22.36
N GLY A 750 4.72 -4.33 -23.05
CA GLY A 750 4.49 -5.10 -24.27
C GLY A 750 4.12 -4.29 -25.52
N ILE A 751 3.38 -4.92 -26.43
CA ILE A 751 3.00 -4.34 -27.72
C ILE A 751 2.01 -3.19 -27.48
N GLY A 752 2.30 -2.02 -28.05
CA GLY A 752 1.50 -0.81 -27.84
C GLY A 752 1.97 0.07 -26.67
N SER A 753 3.11 -0.28 -26.04
CA SER A 753 3.73 0.44 -24.93
C SER A 753 3.63 1.96 -25.02
N LYS A 754 3.20 2.61 -23.93
CA LYS A 754 3.08 4.08 -23.87
C LYS A 754 4.41 4.79 -23.62
N SER A 755 5.45 4.03 -23.28
CA SER A 755 6.80 4.56 -23.04
C SER A 755 7.53 5.06 -24.30
N PHE A 756 7.09 4.68 -25.52
CA PHE A 756 7.64 5.25 -26.77
C PHE A 756 7.59 6.79 -26.80
N THR A 757 6.60 7.40 -26.14
CA THR A 757 6.50 8.87 -26.08
C THR A 757 7.70 9.54 -25.40
N VAL A 758 8.33 8.89 -24.41
CA VAL A 758 9.50 9.42 -23.68
C VAL A 758 10.84 8.87 -24.21
N THR A 759 10.88 7.66 -24.77
CA THR A 759 12.12 7.11 -25.38
C THR A 759 12.36 7.62 -26.80
N MET A 760 11.30 7.77 -27.59
CA MET A 760 11.37 8.07 -29.03
C MET A 760 10.78 9.43 -29.43
N GLY A 761 10.20 10.18 -28.48
CA GLY A 761 9.55 11.46 -28.74
C GLY A 761 8.25 11.38 -29.54
N ARG A 762 7.77 10.17 -29.87
CA ARG A 762 6.53 9.89 -30.60
C ARG A 762 6.01 8.51 -30.26
N GLU A 763 4.69 8.31 -30.29
CA GLU A 763 4.16 6.96 -30.44
C GLU A 763 4.60 6.40 -31.81
N ILE A 764 5.01 5.13 -31.82
CA ILE A 764 5.32 4.41 -33.06
C ILE A 764 4.14 3.49 -33.35
N PRO A 765 3.45 3.61 -34.51
CA PRO A 765 2.27 2.82 -34.80
C PRO A 765 2.57 1.32 -34.91
N ALA A 766 1.51 0.53 -34.92
CA ALA A 766 1.53 -0.89 -35.25
C ALA A 766 1.46 -1.06 -36.78
N HIS A 767 2.17 -2.03 -37.34
CA HIS A 767 2.19 -2.34 -38.77
C HIS A 767 1.73 -3.79 -39.00
N PRO A 768 0.66 -4.03 -39.77
CA PRO A 768 0.21 -5.38 -40.10
C PRO A 768 1.32 -6.27 -40.64
N SER A 769 1.40 -7.51 -40.16
CA SER A 769 2.33 -8.54 -40.63
C SER A 769 1.87 -9.21 -41.92
N GLY A 770 0.59 -9.07 -42.30
CA GLY A 770 -0.01 -9.83 -43.39
C GLY A 770 -0.31 -11.28 -43.02
N SER A 771 -0.48 -11.58 -41.73
CA SER A 771 -0.86 -12.90 -41.24
C SER A 771 -1.60 -12.82 -39.90
N SER A 772 -2.48 -13.78 -39.65
CA SER A 772 -3.16 -14.01 -38.36
C SER A 772 -2.71 -15.33 -37.75
N LEU A 773 -2.71 -15.41 -36.42
CA LEU A 773 -2.49 -16.64 -35.66
C LEU A 773 -3.76 -17.03 -34.88
N TYR A 774 -4.66 -17.78 -35.52
CA TYR A 774 -5.74 -18.44 -34.80
C TYR A 774 -5.15 -19.52 -33.89
N ARG A 775 -5.57 -19.59 -32.63
CA ARG A 775 -5.06 -20.57 -31.65
C ARG A 775 -6.13 -20.96 -30.64
N GLY A 776 -6.08 -22.21 -30.20
CA GLY A 776 -7.05 -22.77 -29.27
C GLY A 776 -6.53 -24.03 -28.57
N SER A 777 -7.35 -24.58 -27.69
CA SER A 777 -7.02 -25.78 -26.93
C SER A 777 -8.25 -26.53 -26.49
N ILE A 778 -8.12 -27.84 -26.35
CA ILE A 778 -9.15 -28.75 -25.83
C ILE A 778 -8.55 -29.47 -24.61
N PRO A 779 -9.24 -29.53 -23.45
CA PRO A 779 -8.83 -30.35 -22.32
C PRO A 779 -8.67 -31.81 -22.73
N ILE A 780 -7.66 -32.51 -22.19
CA ILE A 780 -7.39 -33.89 -22.63
C ILE A 780 -8.55 -34.84 -22.36
N GLU A 781 -9.31 -34.64 -21.29
CA GLU A 781 -10.41 -35.53 -20.93
C GLU A 781 -11.48 -35.56 -22.04
N SER A 782 -11.76 -34.42 -22.67
CA SER A 782 -12.65 -34.34 -23.84
C SER A 782 -12.05 -35.02 -25.08
N VAL A 783 -10.74 -34.89 -25.30
CA VAL A 783 -10.01 -35.54 -26.41
C VAL A 783 -9.91 -37.07 -26.23
N LEU A 784 -9.90 -37.58 -25.00
CA LEU A 784 -9.89 -39.02 -24.70
C LEU A 784 -11.30 -39.64 -24.60
N ALA A 785 -12.34 -38.80 -24.48
CA ALA A 785 -13.74 -39.21 -24.51
C ALA A 785 -14.25 -39.41 -25.95
N ASP A 786 -13.81 -38.58 -26.90
CA ASP A 786 -14.11 -38.76 -28.32
C ASP A 786 -13.22 -39.87 -28.93
N PRO A 787 -13.77 -40.94 -29.54
CA PRO A 787 -12.97 -42.03 -30.10
C PRO A 787 -12.03 -41.62 -31.24
N LEU A 788 -12.44 -40.70 -32.10
CA LEU A 788 -11.67 -40.28 -33.28
C LEU A 788 -10.49 -39.38 -32.87
N LEU A 789 -10.73 -38.44 -31.95
CA LEU A 789 -9.68 -37.59 -31.40
C LEU A 789 -8.69 -38.39 -30.55
N LYS A 790 -9.17 -39.40 -29.81
CA LYS A 790 -8.34 -40.33 -29.03
C LYS A 790 -7.44 -41.19 -29.92
N GLU A 791 -7.97 -41.69 -31.03
CA GLU A 791 -7.19 -42.46 -32.02
C GLU A 791 -6.15 -41.55 -32.71
N ARG A 792 -6.56 -40.36 -33.16
CA ARG A 792 -5.66 -39.46 -33.90
C ARG A 792 -4.61 -38.78 -33.02
N PHE A 793 -4.93 -38.40 -31.80
CA PHE A 793 -4.05 -37.65 -30.88
C PHE A 793 -3.68 -38.45 -29.62
N HIS A 794 -3.45 -39.75 -29.80
CA HIS A 794 -2.79 -40.57 -28.79
C HIS A 794 -1.44 -39.95 -28.41
N GLY A 795 -1.07 -40.05 -27.12
CA GLY A 795 0.24 -39.62 -26.66
C GLY A 795 1.34 -40.55 -27.17
N LEU A 796 2.59 -40.08 -27.13
CA LEU A 796 3.74 -40.97 -27.26
C LEU A 796 3.82 -41.90 -26.03
N GLU A 797 4.61 -42.96 -26.15
CA GLU A 797 4.97 -43.83 -25.03
C GLU A 797 5.52 -43.02 -23.85
N ASP A 798 5.33 -43.53 -22.63
CA ASP A 798 5.58 -42.86 -21.34
C ASP A 798 4.88 -41.50 -21.15
N GLY A 799 3.85 -41.18 -21.96
CA GLY A 799 3.09 -39.93 -21.84
C GLY A 799 3.84 -38.70 -22.34
N LEU A 800 4.86 -38.89 -23.18
CA LEU A 800 5.66 -37.81 -23.74
C LEU A 800 4.83 -36.94 -24.71
N SER A 801 5.07 -35.63 -24.65
CA SER A 801 4.32 -34.63 -25.43
C SER A 801 4.81 -34.54 -26.87
N LEU A 802 3.87 -34.47 -27.81
CA LEU A 802 4.12 -34.41 -29.26
C LEU A 802 3.64 -33.08 -29.85
N VAL A 803 4.52 -32.45 -30.62
CA VAL A 803 4.20 -31.33 -31.51
C VAL A 803 4.21 -31.82 -32.95
N GLU A 804 3.13 -31.59 -33.67
CA GLU A 804 3.04 -31.86 -35.11
C GLU A 804 3.04 -30.54 -35.87
N MET A 805 4.00 -30.33 -36.77
CA MET A 805 3.99 -29.21 -37.71
C MET A 805 3.43 -29.65 -39.06
N TRP A 806 2.41 -28.95 -39.56
CA TRP A 806 1.74 -29.24 -40.83
C TRP A 806 2.04 -28.12 -41.84
N GLN A 807 2.64 -28.47 -42.97
CA GLN A 807 3.24 -27.54 -43.94
C GLN A 807 2.89 -27.94 -45.39
N GLY A 808 3.40 -27.19 -46.38
CA GLY A 808 3.22 -27.52 -47.81
C GLY A 808 2.20 -26.68 -48.58
N HIS A 809 1.39 -25.84 -47.91
CA HIS A 809 0.61 -24.79 -48.58
C HIS A 809 1.23 -23.41 -48.33
N PRO A 810 1.49 -22.57 -49.36
CA PRO A 810 2.27 -21.34 -49.22
C PRO A 810 1.58 -20.20 -48.44
N LYS A 811 0.37 -20.43 -47.93
CA LYS A 811 -0.39 -19.47 -47.11
C LYS A 811 -1.00 -20.06 -45.83
N TYR A 812 -0.89 -21.38 -45.62
CA TYR A 812 -1.54 -22.06 -44.50
C TYR A 812 -0.58 -23.05 -43.84
N HIS A 813 -0.41 -22.89 -42.53
CA HIS A 813 0.37 -23.78 -41.69
C HIS A 813 -0.44 -24.08 -40.43
N SER A 814 -0.35 -25.31 -39.91
CA SER A 814 -0.90 -25.60 -38.58
C SER A 814 0.13 -26.26 -37.68
N ILE A 815 -0.05 -26.08 -36.37
CA ILE A 815 0.75 -26.71 -35.33
C ILE A 815 -0.24 -27.35 -34.35
N TRP A 816 -0.11 -28.65 -34.12
CA TRP A 816 -0.91 -29.40 -33.15
C TRP A 816 -0.03 -29.88 -32.02
N GLU A 817 -0.47 -29.72 -30.78
CA GLU A 817 0.41 -29.74 -29.61
C GLU A 817 -0.25 -30.54 -28.49
N ARG A 818 0.05 -31.84 -28.45
CA ARG A 818 -0.50 -32.80 -27.50
C ARG A 818 0.43 -32.90 -26.28
N THR A 819 0.00 -32.36 -25.14
CA THR A 819 0.75 -32.41 -23.87
C THR A 819 0.39 -33.66 -23.06
N THR A 820 0.40 -33.60 -21.72
CA THR A 820 -0.33 -34.58 -20.90
C THR A 820 -1.78 -34.14 -20.68
N ASP A 821 -1.99 -32.85 -20.40
CA ASP A 821 -3.21 -32.21 -19.91
C ASP A 821 -4.13 -31.57 -20.96
N HIS A 822 -3.65 -31.27 -22.16
CA HIS A 822 -4.45 -30.67 -23.23
C HIS A 822 -3.99 -31.09 -24.64
N LEU A 823 -4.79 -30.73 -25.62
CA LEU A 823 -4.43 -30.67 -27.04
C LEU A 823 -4.60 -29.21 -27.49
N ALA A 824 -3.48 -28.50 -27.68
CA ALA A 824 -3.50 -27.16 -28.27
C ALA A 824 -3.35 -27.23 -29.79
N TRP A 825 -3.86 -26.22 -30.49
CA TRP A 825 -3.74 -26.07 -31.93
C TRP A 825 -3.50 -24.61 -32.30
N GLN A 826 -2.82 -24.41 -33.42
CA GLN A 826 -2.51 -23.10 -34.00
C GLN A 826 -2.69 -23.18 -35.52
N PHE A 827 -3.35 -22.20 -36.13
CA PHE A 827 -3.45 -22.02 -37.58
C PHE A 827 -2.93 -20.64 -37.98
N ILE A 828 -1.95 -20.61 -38.89
CA ILE A 828 -1.43 -19.39 -39.48
C ILE A 828 -2.13 -19.18 -40.83
N THR A 829 -2.71 -17.99 -41.01
CA THR A 829 -3.50 -17.61 -42.19
C THR A 829 -3.05 -16.24 -42.74
N PRO A 830 -3.27 -15.93 -44.03
CA PRO A 830 -2.67 -14.78 -44.73
C PRO A 830 -3.53 -13.49 -44.68
N ASP A 831 -4.58 -13.48 -43.86
CA ASP A 831 -5.67 -12.51 -43.82
C ASP A 831 -5.55 -11.49 -42.66
N GLY A 832 -4.49 -11.57 -41.86
CA GLY A 832 -4.40 -10.89 -40.58
C GLY A 832 -3.84 -9.46 -40.60
N MET A 833 -4.46 -8.62 -39.77
CA MET A 833 -4.00 -7.27 -39.42
C MET A 833 -3.06 -7.24 -38.20
N GLU A 834 -2.78 -8.39 -37.57
CA GLU A 834 -1.90 -8.48 -36.40
C GLU A 834 -0.52 -7.87 -36.69
N SER A 835 0.13 -7.24 -35.70
CA SER A 835 1.28 -6.37 -35.95
C SER A 835 2.55 -6.87 -35.26
N TRP A 836 3.37 -7.61 -36.01
CA TRP A 836 4.48 -8.41 -35.48
C TRP A 836 5.87 -8.08 -36.06
N THR A 837 5.96 -7.18 -37.04
CA THR A 837 7.17 -6.95 -37.89
C THR A 837 8.00 -5.73 -37.47
N LYS A 838 7.75 -5.17 -36.28
CA LYS A 838 8.20 -3.85 -35.85
C LYS A 838 9.64 -3.82 -35.36
N LEU A 839 10.56 -3.36 -36.21
CA LEU A 839 11.89 -2.93 -35.80
C LEU A 839 11.82 -1.50 -35.22
N VAL A 840 11.75 -1.40 -33.89
CA VAL A 840 12.10 -0.19 -33.14
C VAL A 840 13.60 0.08 -33.35
N ASN A 841 14.09 1.33 -33.31
CA ASN A 841 15.52 1.61 -33.18
C ASN A 841 15.89 1.61 -31.68
N PRO A 842 16.39 0.52 -31.09
CA PRO A 842 16.36 0.33 -29.65
C PRO A 842 17.39 1.19 -28.90
N GLU A 843 18.39 1.77 -29.58
CA GLU A 843 19.46 2.58 -28.97
C GLU A 843 18.95 3.71 -28.06
N THR A 844 17.71 4.16 -28.26
CA THR A 844 17.04 5.14 -27.41
C THR A 844 16.49 4.55 -26.12
N VAL A 845 17.28 4.63 -25.05
CA VAL A 845 16.68 4.91 -23.73
C VAL A 845 16.15 6.34 -23.72
N SER A 846 15.31 6.68 -22.75
CA SER A 846 14.88 8.07 -22.51
C SER A 846 16.06 9.04 -22.30
N PRO A 847 15.90 10.36 -22.53
CA PRO A 847 17.01 11.32 -22.55
C PRO A 847 17.92 11.31 -21.31
N LYS A 848 17.37 11.31 -20.09
CA LYS A 848 18.15 11.19 -18.85
C LYS A 848 18.47 9.73 -18.48
N GLY A 849 17.98 8.75 -19.23
CA GLY A 849 18.28 7.32 -19.07
C GLY A 849 17.52 6.64 -17.94
N ARG A 850 16.39 7.19 -17.48
CA ARG A 850 15.64 6.70 -16.30
C ARG A 850 14.34 5.97 -16.65
N VAL A 851 13.86 6.06 -17.88
CA VAL A 851 12.88 5.12 -18.46
C VAL A 851 13.59 4.23 -19.50
N VAL A 852 13.49 2.91 -19.32
CA VAL A 852 14.09 1.88 -20.19
C VAL A 852 13.04 0.85 -20.60
N GLN A 853 13.05 0.41 -21.86
CA GLN A 853 12.12 -0.58 -22.41
C GLN A 853 12.78 -1.97 -22.44
N ILE A 854 12.03 -3.03 -22.13
CA ILE A 854 12.49 -4.43 -22.25
C ILE A 854 11.40 -5.33 -22.86
N GLY A 855 11.79 -6.50 -23.37
CA GLY A 855 10.84 -7.44 -23.99
C GLY A 855 10.09 -6.84 -25.19
N ASP A 856 8.84 -7.26 -25.42
CA ASP A 856 8.05 -6.83 -26.60
C ASP A 856 7.76 -5.32 -26.66
N ALA A 857 7.93 -4.58 -25.55
CA ALA A 857 7.89 -3.11 -25.53
C ALA A 857 9.09 -2.47 -26.25
N ALA A 858 10.25 -3.12 -26.20
CA ALA A 858 11.45 -2.69 -26.91
C ALA A 858 11.59 -3.35 -28.30
N HIS A 859 11.20 -4.62 -28.44
CA HIS A 859 11.60 -5.44 -29.59
C HIS A 859 10.62 -6.57 -29.94
N THR A 860 9.35 -6.23 -30.15
CA THR A 860 8.29 -7.16 -30.59
C THR A 860 8.78 -8.23 -31.58
N PHE A 861 8.55 -9.51 -31.26
CA PHE A 861 8.95 -10.65 -32.10
C PHE A 861 7.79 -11.23 -32.91
N HIS A 862 8.07 -11.67 -34.14
CA HIS A 862 7.14 -12.52 -34.88
C HIS A 862 6.92 -13.86 -34.16
N PRO A 863 5.68 -14.36 -33.98
CA PRO A 863 5.41 -15.58 -33.20
C PRO A 863 6.20 -16.81 -33.67
N ALA A 864 6.39 -16.95 -35.00
CA ALA A 864 7.18 -18.02 -35.60
C ALA A 864 8.66 -18.08 -35.12
N SER A 865 9.19 -17.01 -34.53
CA SER A 865 10.60 -16.89 -34.12
C SER A 865 11.00 -17.78 -32.93
N GLY A 866 10.04 -18.18 -32.09
CA GLY A 866 10.31 -18.85 -30.80
C GLY A 866 11.25 -18.10 -29.85
N SER A 867 11.51 -16.81 -30.06
CA SER A 867 12.64 -16.11 -29.41
C SER A 867 12.23 -15.03 -28.40
N GLY A 868 11.07 -14.38 -28.55
CA GLY A 868 10.68 -13.19 -27.79
C GLY A 868 10.75 -13.35 -26.26
N ALA A 869 10.02 -14.32 -25.69
CA ALA A 869 10.03 -14.57 -24.25
C ALA A 869 11.43 -14.93 -23.70
N THR A 870 12.26 -15.60 -24.50
CA THR A 870 13.66 -15.87 -24.14
C THR A 870 14.48 -14.58 -24.12
N GLN A 871 14.28 -13.67 -25.06
CA GLN A 871 14.99 -12.39 -25.09
C GLN A 871 14.53 -11.43 -23.99
N GLY A 872 13.24 -11.34 -23.67
CA GLY A 872 12.75 -10.55 -22.53
C GLY A 872 13.36 -11.01 -21.19
N LEU A 873 13.57 -12.32 -21.01
CA LEU A 873 14.27 -12.86 -19.84
C LEU A 873 15.80 -12.63 -19.89
N GLU A 874 16.44 -12.71 -21.05
CA GLU A 874 17.83 -12.26 -21.21
C GLU A 874 18.01 -10.75 -20.92
N ASP A 875 17.00 -9.92 -21.24
CA ASP A 875 17.03 -8.48 -20.94
C ASP A 875 16.94 -8.21 -19.45
N ALA A 876 15.95 -8.79 -18.76
CA ALA A 876 15.73 -8.59 -17.34
C ALA A 876 16.99 -8.94 -16.52
N VAL A 877 17.65 -10.05 -16.88
CA VAL A 877 18.95 -10.45 -16.31
C VAL A 877 20.05 -9.43 -16.62
N SER A 878 20.20 -9.03 -17.88
CA SER A 878 21.22 -8.06 -18.28
C SER A 878 21.04 -6.69 -17.61
N LEU A 879 19.81 -6.20 -17.48
CA LEU A 879 19.49 -4.91 -16.87
C LEU A 879 19.74 -4.94 -15.36
N ALA A 880 19.29 -6.00 -14.67
CA ALA A 880 19.55 -6.19 -13.24
C ALA A 880 21.07 -6.19 -12.92
N VAL A 881 21.86 -6.88 -13.75
CA VAL A 881 23.33 -6.91 -13.63
C VAL A 881 23.94 -5.52 -13.86
N CYS A 882 23.49 -4.78 -14.89
CA CYS A 882 23.99 -3.43 -15.15
C CYS A 882 23.66 -2.46 -13.99
N LEU A 883 22.45 -2.53 -13.42
CA LEU A 883 22.05 -1.76 -12.24
C LEU A 883 22.86 -2.13 -10.99
N GLN A 884 23.11 -3.43 -10.78
CA GLN A 884 23.94 -3.93 -9.68
C GLN A 884 25.40 -3.45 -9.79
N ILE A 885 25.93 -3.29 -11.01
CA ILE A 885 27.29 -2.76 -11.23
C ILE A 885 27.35 -1.24 -10.98
N THR A 886 26.34 -0.46 -11.38
CA THR A 886 26.36 1.00 -11.18
C THR A 886 26.00 1.46 -9.78
N GLN A 887 25.23 0.67 -9.04
CA GLN A 887 24.53 1.11 -7.83
C GLN A 887 23.64 2.35 -8.10
N LYS A 888 23.19 3.05 -7.06
CA LYS A 888 22.21 4.14 -7.16
C LYS A 888 22.73 5.37 -7.93
N ASP A 889 24.03 5.66 -7.83
CA ASP A 889 24.60 6.93 -8.30
C ASP A 889 24.62 7.09 -9.82
N ASN A 890 24.69 5.98 -10.56
CA ASN A 890 24.96 5.96 -12.01
C ASN A 890 23.92 5.18 -12.83
N ILE A 891 22.67 5.09 -12.36
CA ILE A 891 21.54 4.46 -13.05
C ILE A 891 21.42 4.82 -14.56
N PRO A 892 21.59 6.08 -15.00
CA PRO A 892 21.58 6.44 -16.43
C PRO A 892 22.66 5.76 -17.30
N TRP A 893 23.73 5.25 -16.70
CA TRP A 893 24.74 4.46 -17.41
C TRP A 893 24.40 2.97 -17.42
N ALA A 894 23.72 2.44 -16.41
CA ALA A 894 23.25 1.05 -16.41
C ALA A 894 22.28 0.79 -17.56
N THR A 895 21.29 1.67 -17.74
CA THR A 895 20.27 1.53 -18.80
C THR A 895 20.89 1.64 -20.20
N ARG A 896 21.81 2.60 -20.41
CA ARG A 896 22.53 2.77 -21.69
C ARG A 896 23.47 1.61 -22.01
N VAL A 897 24.24 1.12 -21.03
CA VAL A 897 25.15 -0.03 -21.21
C VAL A 897 24.37 -1.31 -21.47
N HIS A 898 23.33 -1.60 -20.68
CA HIS A 898 22.41 -2.70 -20.91
C HIS A 898 21.91 -2.70 -22.36
N ASN A 899 21.40 -1.55 -22.81
CA ASN A 899 20.87 -1.40 -24.16
C ASN A 899 21.92 -1.68 -25.26
N LYS A 900 23.14 -1.11 -25.13
CA LYS A 900 24.23 -1.35 -26.08
C LYS A 900 24.70 -2.82 -26.13
N LEU A 901 24.57 -3.56 -25.03
CA LEU A 901 24.88 -4.99 -24.96
C LEU A 901 23.77 -5.89 -25.55
N ARG A 902 22.52 -5.40 -25.62
CA ARG A 902 21.34 -6.18 -26.04
C ARG A 902 20.89 -5.89 -27.47
N PHE A 903 20.89 -4.64 -27.91
CA PHE A 903 20.33 -4.18 -29.19
C PHE A 903 20.70 -5.08 -30.38
N GLU A 904 21.98 -5.13 -30.73
CA GLU A 904 22.44 -5.80 -31.96
C GLU A 904 22.07 -7.29 -31.97
N ARG A 905 22.13 -7.96 -30.81
CA ARG A 905 21.73 -9.37 -30.64
C ARG A 905 20.23 -9.54 -30.86
N VAL A 906 19.43 -8.70 -30.23
CA VAL A 906 17.98 -8.84 -30.30
C VAL A 906 17.44 -8.48 -31.69
N SER A 907 17.91 -7.41 -32.32
CA SER A 907 17.47 -7.05 -33.68
C SER A 907 17.95 -8.03 -34.75
N LEU A 908 19.10 -8.71 -34.56
CA LEU A 908 19.47 -9.86 -35.39
C LEU A 908 18.48 -11.03 -35.21
N LEU A 909 18.04 -11.31 -33.98
CA LEU A 909 17.06 -12.34 -33.69
C LEU A 909 15.66 -12.02 -34.22
N GLN A 910 15.21 -10.77 -34.17
CA GLN A 910 13.95 -10.34 -34.80
C GLN A 910 13.98 -10.61 -36.31
N LYS A 911 15.08 -10.22 -36.99
CA LYS A 911 15.28 -10.48 -38.44
C LYS A 911 15.29 -11.98 -38.76
N ILE A 912 15.97 -12.81 -37.96
CA ILE A 912 15.93 -14.27 -38.09
C ILE A 912 14.51 -14.82 -37.88
N GLY A 913 13.71 -14.21 -36.98
CA GLY A 913 12.31 -14.56 -36.77
C GLY A 913 11.42 -14.37 -38.00
N ILE A 914 11.67 -13.31 -38.78
CA ILE A 914 10.97 -13.04 -40.05
C ILE A 914 11.43 -14.02 -41.15
N LEU A 915 12.74 -14.30 -41.25
CA LEU A 915 13.26 -15.30 -42.21
C LEU A 915 12.70 -16.70 -41.92
N ASN A 916 12.64 -17.10 -40.65
CA ASN A 916 12.07 -18.37 -40.21
C ASN A 916 10.53 -18.46 -40.39
N ALA A 917 9.83 -17.34 -40.63
CA ALA A 917 8.43 -17.34 -41.04
C ALA A 917 8.31 -17.56 -42.56
N LEU A 918 9.03 -16.76 -43.35
CA LEU A 918 9.06 -16.86 -44.82
C LEU A 918 9.49 -18.26 -45.30
N SER A 919 10.44 -18.91 -44.61
CA SER A 919 10.91 -20.25 -44.99
C SER A 919 9.87 -21.35 -44.79
N ARG A 920 8.84 -21.16 -43.97
CA ARG A 920 7.76 -22.15 -43.76
C ARG A 920 6.72 -22.13 -44.87
N SER A 921 6.60 -21.01 -45.58
CA SER A 921 5.72 -20.83 -46.73
C SER A 921 6.24 -21.46 -48.02
N LEU A 922 7.42 -22.09 -47.97
CA LEU A 922 7.94 -22.96 -49.03
C LEU A 922 7.45 -24.41 -48.82
N PRO A 923 7.21 -25.18 -49.88
CA PRO A 923 6.97 -26.62 -49.75
C PRO A 923 8.22 -27.31 -49.18
N ALA A 924 8.04 -28.36 -48.39
CA ALA A 924 9.14 -29.15 -47.86
C ALA A 924 9.69 -30.10 -48.94
N ASP A 925 10.96 -29.90 -49.35
CA ASP A 925 11.66 -30.82 -50.24
C ASP A 925 11.77 -32.22 -49.64
N GLU A 926 11.48 -33.24 -50.45
CA GLU A 926 11.55 -34.64 -50.00
C GLU A 926 12.99 -35.15 -49.80
N GLU A 927 14.01 -34.47 -50.37
CA GLU A 927 15.42 -34.90 -50.33
C GLU A 927 16.23 -34.35 -49.14
N GLU A 928 15.94 -33.13 -48.62
CA GLU A 928 16.68 -32.50 -47.50
C GLU A 928 15.83 -32.27 -46.21
N PRO A 929 14.99 -33.22 -45.75
CA PRO A 929 14.08 -33.01 -44.61
C PRO A 929 14.79 -32.73 -43.27
N LYS A 930 16.11 -32.89 -43.17
CA LYS A 930 16.91 -32.60 -41.96
C LYS A 930 17.54 -31.20 -41.94
N ALA A 931 17.58 -30.47 -43.06
CA ALA A 931 18.26 -29.18 -43.14
C ALA A 931 17.30 -27.99 -42.94
N ALA A 932 16.20 -27.94 -43.70
CA ALA A 932 15.24 -26.84 -43.65
C ALA A 932 14.52 -26.72 -42.29
N HIS A 933 14.18 -27.85 -41.67
CA HIS A 933 13.24 -27.90 -40.55
C HIS A 933 13.79 -27.51 -39.17
N ALA A 934 15.11 -27.37 -39.01
CA ALA A 934 15.70 -26.79 -37.80
C ALA A 934 15.51 -25.25 -37.72
N GLY A 935 15.14 -24.62 -38.84
CA GLY A 935 15.30 -23.18 -39.04
C GLY A 935 16.77 -22.76 -38.97
N LEU A 936 17.03 -21.46 -39.08
CA LEU A 936 18.33 -20.92 -38.70
C LEU A 936 18.49 -21.06 -37.17
N LEU A 937 19.15 -22.12 -36.68
CA LEU A 937 19.54 -22.32 -35.28
C LEU A 937 21.07 -22.51 -35.17
N GLY A 938 21.76 -21.56 -34.51
CA GLY A 938 23.20 -21.61 -34.31
C GLY A 938 23.61 -21.40 -32.85
N ALA A 939 24.64 -22.11 -32.39
CA ALA A 939 25.01 -22.27 -30.98
C ALA A 939 25.22 -20.96 -30.18
N TRP A 940 25.58 -19.86 -30.86
CA TRP A 940 25.67 -18.50 -30.32
C TRP A 940 24.37 -18.01 -29.63
N ARG A 941 23.23 -18.63 -29.95
CA ARG A 941 21.97 -18.38 -29.23
C ARG A 941 21.96 -19.02 -27.85
N TRP A 942 22.03 -20.35 -27.77
CA TRP A 942 21.77 -21.11 -26.53
C TRP A 942 23.01 -21.28 -25.63
N LYS A 943 24.24 -21.17 -26.17
CA LYS A 943 25.45 -21.10 -25.34
C LYS A 943 25.72 -19.68 -24.78
N HIS A 944 24.91 -18.66 -25.11
CA HIS A 944 25.06 -17.30 -24.56
C HIS A 944 24.59 -17.19 -23.10
N ASP A 945 25.41 -16.56 -22.26
CA ASP A 945 25.06 -16.20 -20.89
C ASP A 945 24.93 -14.66 -20.81
N PRO A 946 23.70 -14.10 -20.62
CA PRO A 946 23.50 -12.66 -20.64
C PRO A 946 24.07 -11.96 -19.40
N GLU A 947 24.17 -12.66 -18.27
CA GLU A 947 24.71 -12.14 -17.02
C GLU A 947 26.23 -12.05 -17.10
N LYS A 948 26.89 -13.17 -17.43
CA LYS A 948 28.34 -13.17 -17.60
C LYS A 948 28.77 -12.21 -18.72
N TYR A 949 28.02 -12.14 -19.82
CA TYR A 949 28.31 -11.21 -20.89
C TYR A 949 28.21 -9.75 -20.46
N ALA A 950 27.23 -9.40 -19.61
CA ALA A 950 27.13 -8.07 -19.03
C ALA A 950 28.31 -7.77 -18.08
N ILE A 951 28.65 -8.69 -17.16
CA ILE A 951 29.80 -8.54 -16.25
C ILE A 951 31.11 -8.34 -17.03
N ASP A 952 31.39 -9.21 -18.01
CA ASP A 952 32.66 -9.22 -18.76
C ASP A 952 32.87 -7.99 -19.68
N ASN A 953 31.79 -7.26 -20.00
CA ASN A 953 31.81 -6.19 -21.00
C ASN A 953 31.27 -4.84 -20.51
N TYR A 954 30.68 -4.75 -19.31
CA TYR A 954 30.10 -3.51 -18.78
C TYR A 954 31.07 -2.31 -18.91
N GLY A 955 32.30 -2.45 -18.42
CA GLY A 955 33.31 -1.38 -18.47
C GLY A 955 33.67 -0.93 -19.89
N LYS A 956 33.84 -1.87 -20.82
CA LYS A 956 34.17 -1.57 -22.22
C LYS A 956 33.04 -0.86 -22.95
N ALA A 957 31.80 -1.28 -22.69
CA ALA A 957 30.60 -0.66 -23.23
C ALA A 957 30.37 0.74 -22.61
N LEU A 958 30.68 0.92 -21.32
CA LEU A 958 30.66 2.23 -20.67
C LEU A 958 31.72 3.18 -21.25
N GLU A 959 32.96 2.72 -21.43
CA GLU A 959 34.02 3.49 -22.10
C GLU A 959 33.59 3.92 -23.51
N HIS A 960 33.10 2.99 -24.31
CA HIS A 960 32.56 3.27 -25.65
C HIS A 960 31.47 4.36 -25.65
N LEU A 961 30.49 4.27 -24.74
CA LEU A 961 29.38 5.22 -24.65
C LEU A 961 29.78 6.58 -24.03
N ASN A 962 30.90 6.64 -23.29
CA ASN A 962 31.35 7.84 -22.59
C ASN A 962 32.46 8.60 -23.32
N ASN A 963 33.33 7.91 -24.06
CA ASN A 963 34.50 8.51 -24.74
C ASN A 963 34.74 8.03 -26.18
N GLY A 964 33.89 7.15 -26.73
CA GLY A 964 34.01 6.65 -28.10
C GLY A 964 35.03 5.54 -28.32
N ALA A 965 35.55 4.91 -27.26
CA ALA A 965 36.44 3.74 -27.36
C ALA A 965 35.86 2.64 -28.27
N PRO A 966 36.68 1.91 -29.05
CA PRO A 966 36.19 0.83 -29.91
C PRO A 966 35.55 -0.32 -29.11
N PHE A 967 34.27 -0.58 -29.37
CA PHE A 967 33.54 -1.72 -28.82
C PHE A 967 32.71 -2.40 -29.92
N GLN A 968 32.74 -3.73 -29.95
CA GLN A 968 31.98 -4.57 -30.87
C GLN A 968 31.34 -5.69 -30.06
N ASN A 969 30.04 -5.94 -30.25
CA ASN A 969 29.39 -7.04 -29.54
C ASN A 969 29.89 -8.41 -30.03
N THR A 970 30.11 -9.31 -29.08
CA THR A 970 30.57 -10.69 -29.32
C THR A 970 29.52 -11.75 -28.95
N ASN A 971 28.29 -11.33 -28.60
CA ASN A 971 27.11 -12.19 -28.40
C ASN A 971 26.34 -12.48 -29.72
N LEU A 972 27.03 -12.35 -30.85
CA LEU A 972 26.57 -12.43 -32.25
C LEU A 972 27.34 -13.53 -33.02
N PRO A 973 26.88 -13.96 -34.21
CA PRO A 973 27.71 -14.71 -35.14
C PRO A 973 28.88 -13.86 -35.64
N ARG A 974 30.02 -14.51 -35.93
CA ARG A 974 31.17 -13.86 -36.59
C ARG A 974 30.76 -13.39 -37.99
N GLY A 975 31.05 -12.13 -38.32
CA GLY A 975 30.73 -11.53 -39.63
C GLY A 975 29.33 -10.94 -39.77
N CYS A 976 28.55 -10.84 -38.68
CA CYS A 976 27.24 -10.17 -38.67
C CYS A 976 27.26 -8.76 -38.04
N ALA A 977 28.43 -8.22 -37.72
CA ALA A 977 28.67 -6.93 -37.06
C ALA A 977 29.75 -6.14 -37.81
#